data_AF-A0A2S6Z7B7-F1
#
_entry.id   AF-A0A2S6Z7B7-F1
#
_cell.length_a   1.000
_cell.length_b   1.000
_cell.length_c   1.000
_cell.angle_alpha   90.00
_cell.angle_beta   90.00
_cell.angle_gamma   90.00
#
_symmetry.space_group_name_H-M   'P 1'
#
loop_
_entity.id
_entity.type
_entity.pdbx_description
1 polymer ?
#
loop_
_entity_poly.entity_id
_entity_poly.type
_entity_poly.pdbx_seq_one_letter_code
_entity_poly.pdbx_strand_id
1 'polypeptide(L)'
;MWLASSSDRVDQTILSTPADWDAVKNNAVAYDPAVHRLNNSYLNPNGTTCTTFGNRGCVRDTTLTFEVSVRVKVCVVGFLEDNCVAYSSTNYKPEGLIQEYSTRMRYSIFGYKNVDIQQGPGSDSGILRARQKFVGPFSHNPDQGKLANAAREWDPQTGVIYQNPDPADADATTLAVGSSNSIKNSGVINYLNKFGQLGTGKNVKTFDDVSELYYAAVRYFKHQGNIASYSSLSGDSLSKYQQADGFPVITDWNDPIAYRCQVNVILGIGDTNTHFDKNLPGNTRNLGGEPVQPAEVSADKTVNVISRMTQIWRKEGLNEADAAARASVDSFNGNGNSAYIAALAYDAHTQDLRPDTASDGLPGKQTLSTHWVDVVEYGDYKSPSTNQYWLAAKYGGFRAPEGYNADTNLDPLSDPAWWDGKSYVNNDTSYKQPDNYYVAADAEKMVTSLRRAFERILDDKKGSASSLASNTTTLQSGARTYQAIFYSGTWRGDLIAYDVDPKTGVATSAWSASDKIPAWNTRVIKFAGSATALKDFAYGNLNGTPLSSASQQQIDYLRGDRSNEAVNNEVAGKGKLRARTGVLGDIVNSQPVYVGVPSTRLYSTATFTGAKAYASFAAANATRAPMLYVGANDGMLHGFDAISGAEKFAFVPRAAMTGLLDYTNPDYDHRYYVDGELTVSDVYDAATASWRSVLVGTMGRGGKGMFALDVTNPGNISLLWDKTSTDLGALGNNLGKPIIGQLGNGQWYVMVGNGPNSSGDSADLVLVNLLTGVSSSIATGATGDNGLSSVLAWSSNNDYIVDRIYAGDLRGNLWRFDMTGATGKATRLFAAQFGAKAQPITAAPAAAKDPSTGLTWLFFGTGKYLSDGDISNKDVQTWYGLIDRGRSIASDRSSLNKVDIVEQGVVNGRTVRVIEDQPSPGADGWYMDLVPPPGTAQGERMVVSNFFQGTALIGTTRIPDSGDVCKPGGNGFVMAINPFTGGRMPQSFFDLDGSGGSSTGDTLQGKTVSGIALDSSPNNPIFIGNQMQTGMDNAGTVGIGTNSSALNMKRVSWRELLRND
;
A
#
# COMPACT_ATOMS: atom_id res chain seq x y z
N MET A 1 12.83 -13.70 21.43
CA MET A 1 11.65 -14.56 21.44
C MET A 1 11.77 -15.69 20.42
N TRP A 2 12.35 -16.81 20.88
CA TRP A 2 12.31 -18.09 20.20
C TRP A 2 11.28 -18.95 20.94
N LEU A 3 10.16 -19.26 20.32
CA LEU A 3 9.29 -20.33 20.78
C LEU A 3 9.26 -21.34 19.64
N ALA A 4 10.20 -22.28 19.69
CA ALA A 4 10.16 -23.46 18.84
C ALA A 4 8.98 -24.30 19.31
N SER A 5 7.90 -24.34 18.53
CA SER A 5 6.88 -25.38 18.66
C SER A 5 7.45 -26.68 18.05
N SER A 6 8.34 -27.36 18.76
CA SER A 6 8.65 -28.75 18.41
C SER A 6 7.53 -29.62 18.97
N SER A 7 6.50 -29.85 18.16
CA SER A 7 5.51 -30.90 18.40
C SER A 7 6.11 -32.26 18.03
N ASP A 8 7.11 -32.72 18.78
CA ASP A 8 7.52 -34.11 18.70
C ASP A 8 6.96 -34.87 19.90
N ARG A 9 6.12 -35.87 19.59
CA ARG A 9 5.66 -36.88 20.55
C ARG A 9 6.87 -37.62 21.10
N VAL A 10 7.41 -37.11 22.20
CA VAL A 10 8.02 -37.98 23.21
C VAL A 10 6.87 -38.38 24.12
N ASP A 11 6.56 -39.67 24.18
CA ASP A 11 5.66 -40.25 25.17
C ASP A 11 6.20 -39.90 26.57
N GLN A 12 5.77 -38.75 27.10
CA GLN A 12 5.98 -38.35 28.48
C GLN A 12 4.62 -38.45 29.16
N THR A 13 4.54 -39.35 30.13
CA THR A 13 3.43 -39.42 31.06
C THR A 13 3.27 -38.04 31.72
N ILE A 14 2.26 -37.28 31.31
CA ILE A 14 1.95 -35.95 31.84
C ILE A 14 1.47 -36.14 33.29
N LEU A 15 2.22 -35.62 34.26
CA LEU A 15 1.74 -35.46 35.64
C LEU A 15 0.66 -34.37 35.64
N SER A 16 -0.54 -34.72 36.10
CA SER A 16 -1.78 -34.00 35.80
C SER A 16 -2.17 -32.90 36.80
N THR A 17 -1.32 -32.54 37.78
CA THR A 17 -1.62 -31.43 38.72
C THR A 17 -0.38 -30.60 39.12
N PRO A 18 -0.53 -29.29 39.40
CA PRO A 18 0.56 -28.43 39.90
C PRO A 18 1.18 -28.89 41.23
N ALA A 19 0.40 -29.56 42.08
CA ALA A 19 0.88 -30.12 43.35
C ALA A 19 1.89 -31.27 43.14
N ASP A 20 1.76 -32.02 42.05
CA ASP A 20 2.71 -33.07 41.68
C ASP A 20 4.03 -32.48 41.14
N TRP A 21 4.00 -31.29 40.55
CA TRP A 21 5.19 -30.65 39.98
C TRP A 21 6.11 -30.06 41.06
N ASP A 22 5.58 -29.42 42.10
CA ASP A 22 6.38 -28.94 43.24
C ASP A 22 6.94 -30.09 44.10
N ALA A 23 6.22 -31.22 44.18
CA ALA A 23 6.71 -32.43 44.86
C ALA A 23 7.87 -33.10 44.13
N VAL A 24 7.88 -33.05 42.79
CA VAL A 24 8.92 -33.61 41.92
C VAL A 24 10.13 -32.68 41.81
N LYS A 25 9.92 -31.36 41.65
CA LYS A 25 10.99 -30.37 41.49
C LYS A 25 11.88 -30.25 42.73
N ASN A 26 11.30 -30.41 43.93
CA ASN A 26 12.06 -30.38 45.20
C ASN A 26 12.88 -31.66 45.46
N ASN A 27 12.68 -32.72 44.68
CA ASN A 27 13.34 -34.02 44.84
C ASN A 27 14.09 -34.50 43.58
N ALA A 28 14.16 -33.68 42.54
CA ALA A 28 14.87 -34.00 41.30
C ALA A 28 16.38 -33.77 41.45
N VAL A 29 17.17 -34.69 40.89
CA VAL A 29 18.63 -34.64 40.88
C VAL A 29 19.12 -34.32 39.47
N ALA A 30 20.10 -33.44 39.30
CA ALA A 30 20.73 -33.19 38.01
C ALA A 30 21.32 -34.49 37.43
N TYR A 31 20.94 -34.85 36.20
CA TYR A 31 21.50 -36.02 35.54
C TYR A 31 22.94 -35.74 35.09
N ASP A 32 23.84 -36.61 35.50
CA ASP A 32 25.22 -36.64 35.04
C ASP A 32 25.54 -38.05 34.52
N PRO A 33 25.67 -38.24 33.20
CA PRO A 33 25.93 -39.55 32.59
C PRO A 33 27.30 -40.14 32.94
N ALA A 34 28.22 -39.36 33.53
CA ALA A 34 29.50 -39.87 34.02
C ALA A 34 29.36 -40.66 35.32
N VAL A 35 28.31 -40.38 36.13
CA VAL A 35 28.07 -41.01 37.44
C VAL A 35 26.74 -41.75 37.53
N HIS A 36 25.73 -41.37 36.73
CA HIS A 36 24.40 -41.99 36.70
C HIS A 36 24.24 -42.89 35.48
N ARG A 37 24.10 -44.20 35.71
CA ARG A 37 24.12 -45.23 34.65
C ARG A 37 22.76 -45.73 34.17
N LEU A 38 21.65 -45.32 34.82
CA LEU A 38 20.27 -45.71 34.49
C LEU A 38 20.10 -47.22 34.25
N ASN A 39 20.71 -48.04 35.11
CA ASN A 39 20.85 -49.49 34.98
C ASN A 39 20.33 -50.27 36.20
N ASN A 40 19.49 -49.64 37.04
CA ASN A 40 18.90 -50.22 38.25
C ASN A 40 19.91 -50.45 39.39
N SER A 41 21.03 -49.72 39.39
CA SER A 41 22.07 -49.80 40.43
C SER A 41 21.71 -48.96 41.66
N TYR A 42 22.31 -49.31 42.81
CA TYR A 42 22.16 -48.57 44.07
C TYR A 42 23.19 -47.44 44.15
N LEU A 43 22.72 -46.21 44.28
CA LEU A 43 23.53 -44.99 44.27
C LEU A 43 22.99 -44.01 45.32
N ASN A 44 23.83 -43.11 45.80
CA ASN A 44 23.37 -41.91 46.51
C ASN A 44 22.89 -40.85 45.51
N PRO A 45 21.98 -39.93 45.89
CA PRO A 45 21.54 -38.81 45.04
C PRO A 45 22.65 -37.90 44.50
N ASN A 46 23.87 -37.97 45.04
CA ASN A 46 25.04 -37.23 44.54
C ASN A 46 25.94 -38.04 43.58
N GLY A 47 25.47 -39.20 43.10
CA GLY A 47 26.19 -40.03 42.14
C GLY A 47 27.27 -40.96 42.71
N THR A 48 27.44 -41.03 44.04
CA THR A 48 28.43 -41.95 44.65
C THR A 48 27.90 -43.39 44.74
N THR A 49 28.76 -44.37 44.41
CA THR A 49 28.42 -45.81 44.44
C THR A 49 28.24 -46.33 45.86
N CYS A 50 27.13 -47.03 46.10
CA CYS A 50 26.80 -47.67 47.37
C CYS A 50 26.56 -49.17 47.12
N THR A 51 27.26 -50.05 47.83
CA THR A 51 27.33 -51.49 47.50
C THR A 51 26.45 -52.40 48.37
N THR A 52 25.68 -51.86 49.33
CA THR A 52 24.85 -52.68 50.24
C THR A 52 23.56 -52.00 50.70
N PHE A 53 22.46 -52.77 50.68
CA PHE A 53 21.12 -52.39 51.13
C PHE A 53 21.14 -52.11 52.65
N GLY A 54 20.92 -50.86 53.08
CA GLY A 54 20.82 -50.50 54.50
C GLY A 54 21.55 -49.23 54.97
N ASN A 55 22.33 -48.55 54.12
CA ASN A 55 22.89 -47.22 54.44
C ASN A 55 21.83 -46.11 54.22
N ARG A 56 21.65 -45.21 55.20
CA ARG A 56 20.75 -44.04 55.06
C ARG A 56 21.17 -43.20 53.84
N GLY A 57 20.27 -43.05 52.87
CA GLY A 57 20.46 -42.22 51.67
C GLY A 57 20.74 -42.98 50.37
N CYS A 58 20.88 -44.31 50.41
CA CYS A 58 21.15 -45.14 49.23
C CYS A 58 19.83 -45.61 48.58
N VAL A 59 19.59 -45.23 47.32
CA VAL A 59 18.36 -45.51 46.56
C VAL A 59 18.67 -46.15 45.21
N ARG A 60 17.67 -46.72 44.53
CA ARG A 60 17.88 -47.16 43.14
C ARG A 60 17.82 -45.95 42.22
N ASP A 61 18.64 -45.94 41.17
CA ASP A 61 18.53 -44.91 40.13
C ASP A 61 17.12 -44.82 39.50
N THR A 62 16.40 -45.94 39.42
CA THR A 62 14.99 -46.03 38.97
C THR A 62 13.97 -45.37 39.91
N THR A 63 14.38 -45.01 41.13
CA THR A 63 13.54 -44.31 42.12
C THR A 63 13.87 -42.82 42.23
N LEU A 64 14.89 -42.34 41.50
CA LEU A 64 15.25 -40.94 41.42
C LEU A 64 14.56 -40.29 40.22
N THR A 65 14.11 -39.05 40.37
CA THR A 65 13.72 -38.21 39.24
C THR A 65 14.93 -37.39 38.80
N PHE A 66 15.24 -37.42 37.52
CA PHE A 66 16.40 -36.72 36.98
C PHE A 66 15.99 -35.48 36.16
N GLU A 67 16.70 -34.37 36.39
CA GLU A 67 16.65 -33.23 35.49
C GLU A 67 17.66 -33.43 34.35
N VAL A 68 17.18 -33.44 33.11
CA VAL A 68 18.00 -33.66 31.90
C VAL A 68 17.95 -32.46 30.97
N SER A 69 19.10 -32.02 30.48
CA SER A 69 19.18 -31.02 29.41
C SER A 69 19.23 -31.72 28.06
N VAL A 70 18.17 -31.59 27.27
CA VAL A 70 18.07 -32.19 25.92
C VAL A 70 18.35 -31.10 24.88
N ARG A 71 19.27 -31.40 23.95
CA ARG A 71 19.52 -30.55 22.76
C ARG A 71 18.93 -31.24 21.54
N VAL A 72 17.87 -30.66 20.99
CA VAL A 72 17.22 -31.16 19.78
C VAL A 72 17.88 -30.52 18.55
N LYS A 73 18.18 -31.34 17.54
CA LYS A 73 18.64 -30.85 16.23
C LYS A 73 17.41 -30.45 15.42
N VAL A 74 17.31 -29.17 15.05
CA VAL A 74 16.20 -28.57 14.30
C VAL A 74 16.57 -28.34 12.84
N CYS A 75 15.59 -28.18 11.95
CA CYS A 75 15.76 -27.97 10.50
C CYS A 75 16.62 -29.04 9.80
N VAL A 76 16.26 -30.30 10.03
CA VAL A 76 16.92 -31.45 9.38
C VAL A 76 16.31 -31.66 7.99
N VAL A 77 17.16 -31.84 6.97
CA VAL A 77 16.69 -32.15 5.61
C VAL A 77 15.81 -33.41 5.63
N GLY A 78 14.59 -33.31 5.12
CA GLY A 78 13.56 -34.36 5.18
C GLY A 78 12.56 -34.21 6.35
N PHE A 79 12.86 -33.35 7.32
CA PHE A 79 12.04 -33.01 8.50
C PHE A 79 12.08 -31.50 8.77
N LEU A 80 11.98 -30.68 7.74
CA LEU A 80 12.04 -29.22 7.89
C LEU A 80 10.73 -28.69 8.48
N GLU A 81 10.84 -27.99 9.59
CA GLU A 81 9.76 -27.21 10.20
C GLU A 81 9.40 -25.99 9.34
N ASP A 82 8.18 -25.46 9.49
CA ASP A 82 7.67 -24.39 8.62
C ASP A 82 8.47 -23.08 8.70
N ASN A 83 9.19 -22.84 9.80
CA ASN A 83 10.05 -21.67 9.97
C ASN A 83 11.52 -21.91 9.59
N CYS A 84 11.86 -23.06 8.97
CA CYS A 84 13.21 -23.35 8.50
C CYS A 84 13.54 -22.64 7.19
N VAL A 85 14.51 -21.71 7.24
CA VAL A 85 14.96 -20.96 6.07
C VAL A 85 16.33 -21.46 5.62
N ALA A 86 16.50 -21.59 4.31
CA ALA A 86 17.78 -21.96 3.69
C ALA A 86 18.71 -20.74 3.67
N TYR A 87 19.89 -20.88 4.29
CA TYR A 87 20.96 -19.88 4.25
C TYR A 87 22.07 -20.26 3.27
N SER A 88 22.17 -21.55 2.94
CA SER A 88 22.95 -22.08 1.82
C SER A 88 22.22 -23.29 1.21
N SER A 89 22.77 -23.87 0.14
CA SER A 89 22.18 -25.07 -0.48
C SER A 89 22.11 -26.29 0.44
N THR A 90 22.87 -26.29 1.55
CA THR A 90 22.93 -27.42 2.50
C THR A 90 22.57 -27.05 3.94
N ASN A 91 22.44 -25.77 4.27
CA ASN A 91 22.26 -25.30 5.64
C ASN A 91 20.91 -24.60 5.81
N TYR A 92 20.09 -25.16 6.69
CA TYR A 92 18.83 -24.59 7.12
C TYR A 92 18.93 -24.16 8.57
N LYS A 93 18.30 -23.04 8.90
CA LYS A 93 18.17 -22.57 10.28
C LYS A 93 16.76 -22.05 10.47
N PRO A 94 16.14 -22.31 11.63
CA PRO A 94 14.84 -21.71 11.91
C PRO A 94 14.99 -20.21 12.13
N GLU A 95 14.05 -19.46 11.56
CA GLU A 95 13.91 -18.02 11.77
C GLU A 95 12.76 -17.72 12.75
N GLY A 96 12.88 -16.61 13.46
CA GLY A 96 11.81 -16.04 14.29
C GLY A 96 11.18 -14.80 13.66
N LEU A 97 10.09 -14.30 14.26
CA LEU A 97 9.29 -13.19 13.71
C LEU A 97 10.09 -11.94 13.35
N ILE A 98 11.08 -11.56 14.18
CA ILE A 98 11.91 -10.37 13.91
C ILE A 98 12.73 -10.54 12.61
N GLN A 99 13.19 -11.76 12.31
CA GLN A 99 13.92 -12.06 11.08
C GLN A 99 12.98 -12.05 9.86
N GLU A 100 11.80 -12.65 10.01
CA GLU A 100 10.74 -12.68 9.00
C GLU A 100 10.33 -11.27 8.54
N TYR A 101 10.16 -10.33 9.49
CA TYR A 101 9.76 -8.94 9.19
C TYR A 101 10.94 -7.97 9.01
N SER A 102 12.18 -8.46 8.98
CA SER A 102 13.40 -7.64 9.10
C SER A 102 13.66 -6.67 7.95
N THR A 103 13.12 -6.95 6.77
CA THR A 103 13.25 -6.09 5.58
C THR A 103 12.19 -4.99 5.54
N ARG A 104 11.11 -5.13 6.32
CA ARG A 104 9.93 -4.27 6.25
C ARG A 104 9.83 -3.31 7.43
N MET A 105 10.60 -3.52 8.50
CA MET A 105 10.51 -2.75 9.74
C MET A 105 11.88 -2.41 10.33
N ARG A 106 11.92 -1.28 11.04
CA ARG A 106 13.02 -0.92 11.94
C ARG A 106 12.58 -1.19 13.38
N TYR A 107 13.52 -1.60 14.21
CA TYR A 107 13.28 -2.00 15.59
C TYR A 107 14.16 -1.19 16.53
N SER A 108 13.58 -0.71 17.63
CA SER A 108 14.27 -0.31 18.86
C SER A 108 13.67 -1.10 20.01
N ILE A 109 14.40 -1.23 21.11
CA ILE A 109 13.92 -1.92 22.29
C ILE A 109 14.10 -1.05 23.52
N PHE A 110 13.01 -0.89 24.27
CA PHE A 110 13.01 -0.39 25.63
C PHE A 110 12.81 -1.56 26.60
N GLY A 111 13.44 -1.47 27.76
CA GLY A 111 13.26 -2.41 28.85
C GLY A 111 13.68 -1.81 30.17
N TYR A 112 13.57 -2.57 31.25
CA TYR A 112 13.84 -2.06 32.59
C TYR A 112 15.34 -2.09 32.94
N LYS A 113 15.80 -1.11 33.71
CA LYS A 113 17.05 -1.18 34.48
C LYS A 113 16.84 -2.17 35.63
N ASN A 114 17.77 -3.12 35.80
CA ASN A 114 17.61 -4.20 36.77
C ASN A 114 18.03 -3.76 38.20
N VAL A 115 17.13 -3.02 38.87
CA VAL A 115 17.24 -2.60 40.28
C VAL A 115 16.41 -3.54 41.17
N ASP A 116 16.90 -3.87 42.38
CA ASP A 116 16.29 -4.87 43.28
C ASP A 116 15.52 -4.21 44.44
N ILE A 117 14.66 -5.01 45.08
CA ILE A 117 13.74 -4.78 46.21
C ILE A 117 14.38 -4.05 47.40
N GLN A 118 15.71 -4.10 47.58
CA GLN A 118 16.40 -3.39 48.66
C GLN A 118 16.44 -1.85 48.49
N GLN A 119 16.05 -1.31 47.34
CA GLN A 119 15.81 0.14 47.15
C GLN A 119 14.34 0.53 47.33
N GLY A 120 13.46 -0.42 47.69
CA GLY A 120 12.04 -0.21 47.94
C GLY A 120 11.18 -0.16 46.66
N PRO A 121 9.84 -0.20 46.81
CA PRO A 121 8.93 0.23 45.75
C PRO A 121 9.28 1.67 45.33
N GLY A 122 9.26 1.94 44.02
CA GLY A 122 9.50 3.27 43.48
C GLY A 122 10.90 3.51 42.90
N SER A 123 11.38 2.65 42.01
CA SER A 123 12.52 3.00 41.15
C SER A 123 12.09 2.90 39.69
N ASP A 124 11.82 4.06 39.11
CA ASP A 124 11.54 4.22 37.70
C ASP A 124 12.78 3.84 36.86
N SER A 125 12.57 3.08 35.80
CA SER A 125 13.64 2.27 35.23
C SER A 125 13.53 2.02 33.73
N GLY A 126 12.61 2.68 33.02
CA GLY A 126 12.48 2.58 31.57
C GLY A 126 13.71 3.10 30.82
N ILE A 127 14.43 2.22 30.12
CA ILE A 127 15.67 2.56 29.41
C ILE A 127 15.74 1.98 27.99
N LEU A 128 16.42 2.69 27.08
CA LEU A 128 16.70 2.23 25.72
C LEU A 128 17.82 1.16 25.75
N ARG A 129 17.51 -0.02 25.21
CA ARG A 129 18.39 -1.20 25.16
C ARG A 129 19.01 -1.42 23.78
N ALA A 130 18.29 -1.06 22.72
CA ALA A 130 18.77 -1.11 21.35
C ALA A 130 18.13 0.03 20.54
N ARG A 131 18.93 0.76 19.77
CA ARG A 131 18.50 1.90 18.94
C ARG A 131 17.64 1.47 17.76
N GLN A 132 16.84 2.40 17.22
CA GLN A 132 16.01 2.15 16.05
C GLN A 132 16.86 1.82 14.81
N LYS A 133 16.78 0.58 14.31
CA LYS A 133 17.51 0.13 13.10
C LYS A 133 16.84 -1.02 12.35
N PHE A 134 17.24 -1.23 11.10
CA PHE A 134 16.99 -2.52 10.44
C PHE A 134 17.92 -3.58 11.03
N VAL A 135 17.39 -4.76 11.27
CA VAL A 135 18.14 -5.88 11.87
C VAL A 135 18.59 -6.92 10.84
N GLY A 136 17.96 -6.94 9.66
CA GLY A 136 18.25 -7.88 8.59
C GLY A 136 19.51 -7.56 7.80
N PRO A 137 19.97 -8.46 6.91
CA PRO A 137 21.17 -8.27 6.09
C PRO A 137 21.08 -7.08 5.13
N PHE A 138 19.87 -6.61 4.85
CA PHE A 138 19.60 -5.48 3.98
C PHE A 138 18.73 -4.44 4.68
N SER A 139 18.96 -3.17 4.39
CA SER A 139 18.03 -2.08 4.70
C SER A 139 17.13 -1.83 3.49
N HIS A 140 15.88 -1.46 3.74
CA HIS A 140 14.94 -1.04 2.72
C HIS A 140 14.43 0.36 3.06
N ASN A 141 15.01 1.37 2.42
CA ASN A 141 14.56 2.75 2.54
C ASN A 141 13.80 3.11 1.26
N PRO A 142 12.60 3.72 1.33
CA PRO A 142 11.89 4.19 0.14
C PRO A 142 12.77 4.99 -0.85
N ASP A 143 13.77 5.72 -0.35
CA ASP A 143 14.69 6.55 -1.15
C ASP A 143 15.82 5.81 -1.87
N GLN A 144 16.26 4.67 -1.33
CA GLN A 144 17.54 4.06 -1.70
C GLN A 144 17.40 2.60 -2.13
N GLY A 145 16.17 2.09 -2.10
CA GLY A 145 15.89 0.69 -2.36
C GLY A 145 16.59 -0.23 -1.37
N LYS A 146 17.01 -1.40 -1.86
CA LYS A 146 17.68 -2.43 -1.05
C LYS A 146 19.18 -2.18 -0.98
N LEU A 147 19.70 -1.87 0.20
CA LEU A 147 21.14 -1.70 0.47
C LEU A 147 21.65 -2.72 1.47
N ALA A 148 22.95 -3.05 1.42
CA ALA A 148 23.58 -3.90 2.44
C ALA A 148 23.54 -3.20 3.81
N ASN A 149 23.12 -3.92 4.85
CA ASN A 149 23.01 -3.37 6.19
C ASN A 149 24.27 -3.63 7.02
N ALA A 150 24.92 -2.56 7.45
CA ALA A 150 26.06 -2.62 8.36
C ALA A 150 25.67 -3.06 9.78
N ALA A 151 24.43 -2.76 10.21
CA ALA A 151 23.92 -3.06 11.55
C ALA A 151 23.13 -4.38 11.64
N ARG A 152 23.32 -5.27 10.64
CA ARG A 152 22.68 -6.59 10.58
C ARG A 152 23.00 -7.43 11.82
N GLU A 153 22.04 -8.20 12.31
CA GLU A 153 22.20 -8.97 13.55
C GLU A 153 22.49 -10.45 13.34
N TRP A 154 22.50 -10.93 12.09
CA TRP A 154 22.93 -12.28 11.76
C TRP A 154 23.71 -12.34 10.47
N ASP A 155 24.43 -13.45 10.31
CA ASP A 155 25.19 -13.76 9.13
C ASP A 155 24.29 -14.25 7.98
N PRO A 156 24.31 -13.61 6.80
CA PRO A 156 23.42 -13.95 5.70
C PRO A 156 23.74 -15.28 5.00
N GLN A 157 24.89 -15.91 5.29
CA GLN A 157 25.29 -17.20 4.69
C GLN A 157 25.05 -18.37 5.64
N THR A 158 25.07 -18.13 6.95
CA THR A 158 24.98 -19.19 7.97
C THR A 158 23.74 -19.07 8.85
N GLY A 159 23.08 -17.91 8.88
CA GLY A 159 21.97 -17.60 9.76
C GLY A 159 22.37 -17.41 11.23
N VAL A 160 23.66 -17.45 11.56
CA VAL A 160 24.15 -17.32 12.95
C VAL A 160 23.96 -15.89 13.43
N ILE A 161 23.27 -15.74 14.58
CA ILE A 161 23.04 -14.44 15.22
C ILE A 161 24.37 -13.98 15.84
N TYR A 162 24.79 -12.76 15.54
CA TYR A 162 25.99 -12.17 16.13
C TYR A 162 25.76 -11.89 17.61
N GLN A 163 26.76 -12.13 18.46
CA GLN A 163 26.64 -11.88 19.90
C GLN A 163 26.60 -10.37 20.22
N ASN A 164 27.39 -9.58 19.52
CA ASN A 164 27.51 -8.13 19.72
C ASN A 164 27.38 -7.39 18.37
N PRO A 165 26.16 -7.30 17.80
CA PRO A 165 25.93 -6.55 16.57
C PRO A 165 26.09 -5.03 16.72
N ASP A 166 25.98 -4.49 17.94
CA ASP A 166 26.15 -3.05 18.26
C ASP A 166 27.31 -2.81 19.24
N PRO A 167 28.57 -2.95 18.80
CA PRO A 167 29.72 -2.85 19.68
C PRO A 167 29.88 -1.47 20.33
N ALA A 168 29.54 -0.39 19.63
CA ALA A 168 29.65 0.97 20.18
C ALA A 168 28.78 1.19 21.43
N ASP A 169 27.54 0.69 21.41
CA ASP A 169 26.62 0.82 22.56
C ASP A 169 27.06 -0.07 23.74
N ALA A 170 27.58 -1.27 23.43
CA ALA A 170 28.15 -2.18 24.42
C ALA A 170 29.41 -1.60 25.09
N ASP A 171 30.30 -0.98 24.31
CA ASP A 171 31.54 -0.37 24.79
C ASP A 171 31.26 0.86 25.66
N ALA A 172 30.32 1.73 25.23
CA ALA A 172 29.89 2.89 26.02
C ALA A 172 29.32 2.49 27.39
N THR A 173 28.51 1.43 27.44
CA THR A 173 27.97 0.91 28.69
C THR A 173 29.06 0.24 29.53
N THR A 174 29.99 -0.49 28.91
CA THR A 174 31.16 -1.09 29.59
C THR A 174 32.03 -0.01 30.25
N LEU A 175 32.21 1.14 29.62
CA LEU A 175 32.92 2.27 30.20
C LEU A 175 32.23 2.79 31.47
N ALA A 176 30.89 2.88 31.46
CA ALA A 176 30.10 3.30 32.62
C ALA A 176 30.14 2.27 33.77
N VAL A 177 30.14 0.98 33.43
CA VAL A 177 30.21 -0.16 34.36
C VAL A 177 31.60 -0.32 34.99
N GLY A 178 32.67 -0.13 34.20
CA GLY A 178 34.05 -0.37 34.60
C GLY A 178 34.62 -1.70 34.08
N SER A 179 35.93 -1.75 33.84
CA SER A 179 36.61 -2.79 33.04
C SER A 179 36.57 -4.22 33.60
N SER A 180 36.21 -4.40 34.88
CA SER A 180 36.11 -5.72 35.52
C SER A 180 34.91 -6.55 35.03
N ASN A 181 33.86 -5.89 34.50
CA ASN A 181 32.67 -6.56 33.97
C ASN A 181 32.24 -5.88 32.66
N SER A 182 32.50 -6.54 31.51
CA SER A 182 32.20 -5.98 30.19
C SER A 182 30.86 -6.46 29.63
N ILE A 183 30.16 -5.57 28.93
CA ILE A 183 28.94 -5.88 28.17
C ILE A 183 29.34 -6.59 26.88
N LYS A 184 28.89 -7.84 26.72
CA LYS A 184 29.25 -8.69 25.57
C LYS A 184 28.08 -8.98 24.63
N ASN A 185 26.86 -8.66 25.04
CA ASN A 185 25.66 -8.88 24.23
C ASN A 185 25.02 -7.53 23.90
N SER A 186 24.55 -7.36 22.66
CA SER A 186 23.85 -6.16 22.20
C SER A 186 22.88 -6.51 21.06
N GLY A 187 22.11 -5.54 20.59
CA GLY A 187 21.12 -5.73 19.53
C GLY A 187 19.76 -6.22 20.00
N VAL A 188 18.80 -6.05 19.10
CA VAL A 188 17.38 -6.29 19.30
C VAL A 188 17.11 -7.78 19.56
N ILE A 189 17.63 -8.65 18.70
CA ILE A 189 17.38 -10.09 18.74
C ILE A 189 18.03 -10.70 19.98
N ASN A 190 19.27 -10.31 20.32
CA ASN A 190 19.92 -10.85 21.52
C ASN A 190 19.23 -10.44 22.80
N TYR A 191 18.82 -9.17 22.93
CA TYR A 191 18.10 -8.72 24.12
C TYR A 191 16.83 -9.54 24.31
N LEU A 192 15.97 -9.59 23.29
CA LEU A 192 14.72 -10.36 23.33
C LEU A 192 14.91 -11.88 23.51
N ASN A 193 16.09 -12.42 23.22
CA ASN A 193 16.38 -13.85 23.36
C ASN A 193 17.04 -14.20 24.69
N LYS A 194 17.77 -13.28 25.33
CA LYS A 194 18.64 -13.61 26.47
C LYS A 194 18.44 -12.73 27.70
N PHE A 195 17.55 -11.73 27.68
CA PHE A 195 17.28 -10.95 28.90
C PHE A 195 16.86 -11.89 30.05
N GLY A 196 17.38 -11.63 31.26
CA GLY A 196 17.17 -12.53 32.40
C GLY A 196 17.88 -13.89 32.34
N GLN A 197 18.58 -14.23 31.26
CA GLN A 197 19.28 -15.52 31.08
C GLN A 197 20.81 -15.42 31.13
N LEU A 198 21.38 -14.20 31.15
CA LEU A 198 22.84 -14.00 31.11
C LEU A 198 23.57 -14.35 32.42
N GLY A 199 22.85 -14.78 33.47
CA GLY A 199 23.46 -15.24 34.72
C GLY A 199 24.29 -14.15 35.41
N THR A 200 23.80 -12.92 35.45
CA THR A 200 24.49 -11.75 36.01
C THR A 200 24.67 -11.81 37.54
N GLY A 201 24.18 -12.88 38.18
CA GLY A 201 24.16 -13.03 39.64
C GLY A 201 23.02 -12.25 40.31
N LYS A 202 22.07 -11.74 39.52
CA LYS A 202 20.90 -10.98 40.00
C LYS A 202 19.64 -11.44 39.26
N ASN A 203 18.53 -11.54 39.98
CA ASN A 203 17.22 -11.83 39.38
C ASN A 203 16.74 -10.65 38.52
N VAL A 204 15.78 -10.90 37.63
CA VAL A 204 15.09 -9.82 36.90
C VAL A 204 14.28 -8.95 37.86
N LYS A 205 14.03 -7.70 37.47
CA LYS A 205 13.27 -6.72 38.25
C LYS A 205 11.89 -7.29 38.63
N THR A 206 11.50 -7.10 39.90
CA THR A 206 10.25 -7.65 40.47
C THR A 206 9.04 -6.72 40.29
N PHE A 207 9.24 -5.42 40.48
CA PHE A 207 8.17 -4.41 40.32
C PHE A 207 8.31 -3.76 38.95
N ASP A 208 7.23 -3.60 38.21
CA ASP A 208 7.21 -3.16 36.81
C ASP A 208 6.48 -1.82 36.64
N ASP A 209 7.28 -0.77 36.49
CA ASP A 209 6.87 0.61 36.25
C ASP A 209 6.51 0.83 34.77
N VAL A 210 5.46 0.15 34.30
CA VAL A 210 5.17 0.04 32.85
C VAL A 210 4.81 1.38 32.22
N SER A 211 4.13 2.25 32.96
CA SER A 211 3.68 3.53 32.43
C SER A 211 4.88 4.48 32.20
N GLU A 212 5.91 4.42 33.05
CA GLU A 212 7.21 5.09 32.92
C GLU A 212 8.04 4.49 31.79
N LEU A 213 8.05 3.16 31.64
CA LEU A 213 8.68 2.49 30.51
C LEU A 213 8.06 2.95 29.18
N TYR A 214 6.73 2.95 29.10
CA TYR A 214 6.00 3.43 27.93
C TYR A 214 6.29 4.90 27.67
N TYR A 215 6.36 5.72 28.72
CA TYR A 215 6.69 7.13 28.60
C TYR A 215 8.10 7.38 28.08
N ALA A 216 9.10 6.59 28.51
CA ALA A 216 10.45 6.66 27.96
C ALA A 216 10.45 6.38 26.44
N ALA A 217 9.63 5.43 25.97
CA ALA A 217 9.46 5.17 24.54
C ALA A 217 8.75 6.32 23.81
N VAL A 218 7.69 6.91 24.39
CA VAL A 218 7.03 8.11 23.82
C VAL A 218 8.02 9.28 23.72
N ARG A 219 8.86 9.50 24.73
CA ARG A 219 9.90 10.52 24.72
C ARG A 219 10.91 10.36 23.59
N TYR A 220 11.29 9.11 23.29
CA TYR A 220 12.18 8.80 22.18
C TYR A 220 11.58 9.28 20.85
N PHE A 221 10.29 9.01 20.64
CA PHE A 221 9.57 9.54 19.47
C PHE A 221 9.35 11.05 19.51
N LYS A 222 9.24 11.69 20.68
CA LYS A 222 9.20 13.16 20.86
C LYS A 222 10.57 13.85 20.75
N HIS A 223 11.67 13.10 20.58
CA HIS A 223 13.05 13.62 20.60
C HIS A 223 13.47 14.33 21.91
N GLN A 224 12.88 13.98 23.04
CA GLN A 224 13.11 14.71 24.30
C GLN A 224 14.37 14.25 25.06
N GLY A 225 15.12 13.29 24.52
CA GLY A 225 16.31 12.73 25.17
C GLY A 225 15.97 11.77 26.32
N ASN A 226 17.02 11.22 26.94
CA ASN A 226 16.90 10.25 28.01
C ASN A 226 16.47 10.89 29.35
N ILE A 227 16.05 10.03 30.28
CA ILE A 227 15.79 10.42 31.67
C ILE A 227 16.98 9.94 32.50
N ALA A 228 17.74 10.89 33.07
CA ALA A 228 19.02 10.58 33.69
C ALA A 228 18.88 9.64 34.89
N SER A 229 17.87 9.85 35.74
CA SER A 229 17.61 8.99 36.91
C SER A 229 17.29 7.54 36.52
N TYR A 230 16.53 7.33 35.43
CA TYR A 230 16.13 5.98 34.97
C TYR A 230 17.36 5.20 34.50
N SER A 231 18.26 5.87 33.77
CA SER A 231 19.42 5.24 33.13
C SER A 231 20.71 5.23 33.96
N SER A 232 20.78 6.00 35.05
CA SER A 232 21.97 6.05 35.91
C SER A 232 22.32 4.70 36.54
N LEU A 233 23.60 4.32 36.45
CA LEU A 233 24.18 3.12 37.06
C LEU A 233 25.02 3.50 38.28
N SER A 234 24.77 2.86 39.42
CA SER A 234 25.41 3.20 40.70
C SER A 234 26.09 2.00 41.37
N GLY A 235 26.96 2.25 42.35
CA GLY A 235 27.70 1.20 43.06
C GLY A 235 29.02 0.80 42.39
N ASP A 236 29.53 -0.39 42.75
CA ASP A 236 30.74 -0.96 42.19
C ASP A 236 30.52 -1.55 40.77
N SER A 237 31.59 -2.03 40.13
CA SER A 237 31.50 -2.54 38.76
C SER A 237 30.53 -3.71 38.60
N LEU A 238 30.45 -4.60 39.60
CA LEU A 238 29.50 -5.72 39.57
C LEU A 238 28.06 -5.21 39.70
N SER A 239 27.79 -4.29 40.62
CA SER A 239 26.47 -3.70 40.83
C SER A 239 25.95 -2.97 39.59
N LYS A 240 26.83 -2.25 38.90
CA LYS A 240 26.50 -1.56 37.65
C LYS A 240 26.24 -2.54 36.50
N TYR A 241 27.06 -3.59 36.38
CA TYR A 241 26.85 -4.65 35.38
C TYR A 241 25.51 -5.37 35.59
N GLN A 242 25.18 -5.64 36.86
CA GLN A 242 23.91 -6.24 37.26
C GLN A 242 22.73 -5.32 36.95
N GLN A 243 22.82 -4.01 37.20
CA GLN A 243 21.80 -3.03 36.81
C GLN A 243 21.61 -2.96 35.29
N ALA A 244 22.69 -3.09 34.52
CA ALA A 244 22.66 -3.16 33.08
C ALA A 244 22.14 -4.50 32.53
N ASP A 245 21.97 -5.52 33.37
CA ASP A 245 21.59 -6.89 32.99
C ASP A 245 22.48 -7.51 31.89
N GLY A 246 23.75 -7.11 31.82
CA GLY A 246 24.68 -7.58 30.78
C GLY A 246 24.36 -7.11 29.35
N PHE A 247 23.53 -6.07 29.21
CA PHE A 247 23.15 -5.42 27.95
C PHE A 247 23.39 -3.90 27.98
N PRO A 248 23.39 -3.21 26.82
CA PRO A 248 23.56 -1.77 26.77
C PRO A 248 22.51 -1.00 27.58
N VAL A 249 22.92 0.16 28.11
CA VAL A 249 22.07 1.19 28.71
C VAL A 249 22.34 2.48 27.95
N ILE A 250 21.50 2.76 26.96
CA ILE A 250 21.76 3.80 25.97
C ILE A 250 21.19 5.14 26.47
N THR A 251 22.05 6.17 26.52
CA THR A 251 21.73 7.48 27.13
C THR A 251 21.74 8.61 26.10
N ASP A 252 22.53 8.49 25.05
CA ASP A 252 22.68 9.43 23.94
C ASP A 252 21.72 9.07 22.80
N TRP A 253 20.42 9.27 22.99
CA TRP A 253 19.41 8.81 22.04
C TRP A 253 19.53 9.46 20.66
N ASN A 254 19.45 8.64 19.61
CA ASN A 254 19.31 9.11 18.23
C ASN A 254 17.84 9.39 17.90
N ASP A 255 17.58 10.10 16.80
CA ASP A 255 16.21 10.30 16.34
C ASP A 255 15.62 9.00 15.74
N PRO A 256 14.49 8.46 16.25
CA PRO A 256 13.82 7.32 15.63
C PRO A 256 13.00 7.65 14.38
N ILE A 257 12.60 8.91 14.18
CA ILE A 257 11.79 9.34 13.04
C ILE A 257 12.73 9.74 11.91
N ALA A 258 12.78 8.92 10.85
CA ALA A 258 13.65 9.21 9.71
C ALA A 258 13.02 10.20 8.72
N TYR A 259 11.69 10.29 8.68
CA TYR A 259 10.93 11.15 7.78
C TYR A 259 9.51 11.43 8.28
N ARG A 260 8.91 12.52 7.81
CA ARG A 260 7.68 13.10 8.38
C ARG A 260 6.42 12.22 8.31
N CYS A 261 6.25 11.41 7.27
CA CYS A 261 5.11 10.50 7.10
C CYS A 261 5.39 9.08 7.63
N GLN A 262 6.45 8.91 8.40
CA GLN A 262 6.79 7.61 8.97
C GLN A 262 5.65 7.13 9.88
N VAL A 263 5.21 5.89 9.64
CA VAL A 263 4.34 5.18 10.59
C VAL A 263 5.16 4.84 11.83
N ASN A 264 4.74 5.35 12.99
CA ASN A 264 5.37 5.08 14.27
C ASN A 264 4.50 4.16 15.10
N VAL A 265 5.11 3.15 15.74
CA VAL A 265 4.39 2.18 16.56
C VAL A 265 5.17 1.84 17.83
N ILE A 266 4.45 1.64 18.94
CA ILE A 266 4.93 0.88 20.11
C ILE A 266 4.18 -0.46 20.17
N LEU A 267 4.93 -1.55 20.31
CA LEU A 267 4.42 -2.89 20.64
C LEU A 267 4.92 -3.29 22.03
N GLY A 268 4.01 -3.36 22.99
CA GLY A 268 4.30 -3.79 24.36
C GLY A 268 3.98 -5.27 24.61
N ILE A 269 4.72 -5.87 25.55
CA ILE A 269 4.48 -7.22 26.06
C ILE A 269 4.60 -7.15 27.58
N GLY A 270 3.58 -7.59 28.30
CA GLY A 270 3.57 -7.58 29.76
C GLY A 270 2.24 -8.08 30.32
N ASP A 271 2.17 -8.22 31.63
CA ASP A 271 0.94 -8.56 32.35
C ASP A 271 0.37 -7.34 33.09
N THR A 272 -0.90 -7.44 33.51
CA THR A 272 -1.63 -6.30 34.07
C THR A 272 -1.29 -6.00 35.53
N ASN A 273 -0.40 -6.78 36.15
CA ASN A 273 -0.03 -6.69 37.55
C ASN A 273 1.10 -5.68 37.79
N THR A 274 0.91 -4.45 37.28
CA THR A 274 1.95 -3.42 37.29
C THR A 274 2.10 -2.77 38.66
N HIS A 275 3.21 -2.06 38.90
CA HIS A 275 3.56 -1.55 40.23
C HIS A 275 4.10 -0.12 40.18
N PHE A 276 3.56 0.77 41.03
CA PHE A 276 4.09 2.13 41.28
C PHE A 276 4.50 2.83 39.97
N ASP A 277 3.53 3.03 39.09
CA ASP A 277 3.72 3.54 37.73
C ASP A 277 2.96 4.87 37.49
N LYS A 278 3.02 5.77 38.48
CA LYS A 278 2.28 7.05 38.50
C LYS A 278 3.14 8.28 38.32
N ASN A 279 4.45 8.13 38.22
CA ASN A 279 5.43 9.21 38.22
C ASN A 279 5.56 9.88 36.84
N LEU A 280 4.45 10.43 36.34
CA LEU A 280 4.29 10.89 34.97
C LEU A 280 3.82 12.36 34.87
N PRO A 281 3.97 13.02 33.70
CA PRO A 281 3.64 14.43 33.54
C PRO A 281 2.17 14.75 33.86
N GLY A 282 1.98 15.77 34.69
CA GLY A 282 0.65 16.25 35.10
C GLY A 282 0.09 15.58 36.35
N ASN A 283 0.64 14.46 36.81
CA ASN A 283 0.24 13.88 38.09
C ASN A 283 1.02 14.50 39.26
N THR A 284 0.30 14.93 40.29
CA THR A 284 0.87 15.47 41.55
C THR A 284 0.21 14.83 42.78
N ARG A 285 -0.58 13.78 42.57
CA ARG A 285 -1.41 13.15 43.61
C ARG A 285 -1.08 11.66 43.70
N ASN A 286 -1.26 11.12 44.91
CA ASN A 286 -1.25 9.67 45.17
C ASN A 286 0.04 8.97 44.74
N LEU A 287 1.18 9.67 44.91
CA LEU A 287 2.55 9.25 44.62
C LEU A 287 3.19 8.46 45.79
N GLY A 288 2.38 7.87 46.67
CA GLY A 288 2.89 7.06 47.77
C GLY A 288 3.58 5.81 47.23
N GLY A 289 4.87 5.64 47.56
CA GLY A 289 5.69 4.54 47.03
C GLY A 289 6.39 4.84 45.71
N GLU A 290 6.24 6.04 45.15
CA GLU A 290 6.98 6.53 43.97
C GLU A 290 8.31 7.20 44.38
N PRO A 291 9.34 7.19 43.51
CA PRO A 291 10.53 8.01 43.74
C PRO A 291 10.22 9.50 43.51
N VAL A 292 11.20 10.35 43.82
CA VAL A 292 11.16 11.76 43.44
C VAL A 292 11.01 11.88 41.93
N GLN A 293 9.98 12.61 41.47
CA GLN A 293 9.73 12.86 40.06
C GLN A 293 10.96 13.48 39.38
N PRO A 294 11.47 12.88 38.29
CA PRO A 294 12.60 13.44 37.57
C PRO A 294 12.32 14.85 37.03
N ALA A 295 13.37 15.66 36.89
CA ALA A 295 13.25 17.03 36.39
C ALA A 295 12.73 17.05 34.95
N GLU A 296 13.17 16.11 34.13
CA GLU A 296 12.73 15.91 32.75
C GLU A 296 11.21 15.65 32.70
N VAL A 297 10.71 14.76 33.58
CA VAL A 297 9.28 14.39 33.71
C VAL A 297 8.44 15.59 34.14
N SER A 298 8.85 16.28 35.20
CA SER A 298 8.10 17.42 35.73
C SER A 298 8.12 18.64 34.78
N ALA A 299 9.15 18.78 33.96
CA ALA A 299 9.27 19.85 32.96
C ALA A 299 8.40 19.60 31.71
N ASP A 300 8.04 18.36 31.38
CA ASP A 300 7.19 18.06 30.23
C ASP A 300 5.75 18.56 30.46
N LYS A 301 5.34 19.54 29.66
CA LYS A 301 3.97 20.10 29.65
C LYS A 301 3.17 19.69 28.42
N THR A 302 3.74 18.86 27.56
CA THR A 302 3.08 18.43 26.30
C THR A 302 1.93 17.46 26.56
N VAL A 303 1.90 16.81 27.73
CA VAL A 303 0.83 15.90 28.14
C VAL A 303 0.51 16.08 29.62
N ASN A 304 -0.77 15.91 29.98
CA ASN A 304 -1.22 15.76 31.36
C ASN A 304 -2.00 14.45 31.48
N VAL A 305 -1.41 13.45 32.14
CA VAL A 305 -2.00 12.10 32.20
C VAL A 305 -3.32 12.06 32.95
N ILE A 306 -3.52 12.90 33.98
CA ILE A 306 -4.79 12.97 34.73
C ILE A 306 -5.90 13.51 33.83
N SER A 307 -5.62 14.60 33.10
CA SER A 307 -6.60 15.21 32.20
C SER A 307 -6.99 14.26 31.07
N ARG A 308 -6.00 13.60 30.43
CA ARG A 308 -6.25 12.63 29.36
C ARG A 308 -6.98 11.39 29.87
N MET A 309 -6.62 10.88 31.05
CA MET A 309 -7.33 9.75 31.65
C MET A 309 -8.78 10.12 32.03
N THR A 310 -9.02 11.35 32.50
CA THR A 310 -10.38 11.86 32.75
C THR A 310 -11.21 11.87 31.47
N GLN A 311 -10.63 12.29 30.34
CA GLN A 311 -11.31 12.24 29.04
C GLN A 311 -11.64 10.82 28.61
N ILE A 312 -10.71 9.87 28.78
CA ILE A 312 -10.96 8.45 28.50
C ILE A 312 -12.16 7.95 29.32
N TRP A 313 -12.20 8.22 30.63
CA TRP A 313 -13.31 7.79 31.47
C TRP A 313 -14.65 8.41 31.09
N ARG A 314 -14.66 9.67 30.62
CA ARG A 314 -15.88 10.28 30.08
C ARG A 314 -16.38 9.57 28.82
N LYS A 315 -15.47 9.15 27.95
CA LYS A 315 -15.78 8.37 26.76
C LYS A 315 -16.26 6.95 27.07
N GLU A 316 -15.82 6.40 28.21
CA GLU A 316 -16.34 5.15 28.77
C GLU A 316 -17.67 5.34 29.55
N GLY A 317 -18.28 6.53 29.50
CA GLY A 317 -19.63 6.80 30.00
C GLY A 317 -19.72 7.39 31.40
N LEU A 318 -18.60 7.74 32.05
CA LEU A 318 -18.63 8.45 33.33
C LEU A 318 -18.93 9.94 33.14
N ASN A 319 -19.66 10.55 34.09
CA ASN A 319 -19.75 12.01 34.15
C ASN A 319 -18.39 12.61 34.55
N GLU A 320 -18.25 13.93 34.38
CA GLU A 320 -16.96 14.62 34.58
C GLU A 320 -16.38 14.45 36.00
N ALA A 321 -17.21 14.51 37.04
CA ALA A 321 -16.75 14.39 38.42
C ALA A 321 -16.26 12.97 38.73
N ASP A 322 -17.03 11.96 38.32
CA ASP A 322 -16.67 10.56 38.52
C ASP A 322 -15.46 10.15 37.67
N ALA A 323 -15.37 10.67 36.45
CA ALA A 323 -14.22 10.46 35.57
C ALA A 323 -12.94 11.05 36.18
N ALA A 324 -13.01 12.26 36.74
CA ALA A 324 -11.86 12.90 37.39
C ALA A 324 -11.44 12.17 38.66
N ALA A 325 -12.40 11.72 39.47
CA ALA A 325 -12.13 10.91 40.65
C ALA A 325 -11.47 9.57 40.28
N ARG A 326 -11.99 8.90 39.23
CA ARG A 326 -11.45 7.63 38.72
C ARG A 326 -10.07 7.79 38.10
N ALA A 327 -9.79 8.93 37.47
CA ALA A 327 -8.48 9.22 36.87
C ALA A 327 -7.37 9.39 37.90
N SER A 328 -7.67 9.68 39.17
CA SER A 328 -6.67 9.92 40.21
C SER A 328 -6.80 8.97 41.40
N VAL A 329 -7.15 7.71 41.18
CA VAL A 329 -7.25 6.72 42.27
C VAL A 329 -5.88 6.31 42.82
N ASP A 330 -5.83 5.91 44.09
CA ASP A 330 -4.60 5.40 44.73
C ASP A 330 -4.12 4.07 44.13
N SER A 331 -4.99 3.31 43.49
CA SER A 331 -4.64 2.08 42.79
C SER A 331 -5.70 1.77 41.75
N PHE A 332 -5.28 1.46 40.52
CA PHE A 332 -6.19 1.22 39.41
C PHE A 332 -6.79 -0.19 39.45
N ASN A 333 -5.94 -1.21 39.55
CA ASN A 333 -6.39 -2.61 39.66
C ASN A 333 -5.61 -3.45 40.69
N GLY A 334 -4.67 -2.84 41.41
CA GLY A 334 -3.84 -3.48 42.45
C GLY A 334 -2.52 -2.73 42.66
N ASN A 335 -1.76 -3.10 43.70
CA ASN A 335 -0.31 -2.80 43.81
C ASN A 335 0.15 -1.36 43.59
N GLY A 336 -0.70 -0.38 43.89
CA GLY A 336 -0.36 1.04 43.73
C GLY A 336 -0.20 1.49 42.27
N ASN A 337 -0.73 0.76 41.29
CA ASN A 337 -0.60 1.09 39.87
C ASN A 337 -1.63 2.09 39.34
N SER A 338 -1.50 2.42 38.06
CA SER A 338 -2.29 3.39 37.30
C SER A 338 -2.77 2.82 35.97
N ALA A 339 -3.60 3.61 35.28
CA ALA A 339 -3.94 3.39 33.86
C ALA A 339 -3.30 4.46 32.95
N TYR A 340 -2.26 5.16 33.41
CA TYR A 340 -1.71 6.33 32.70
C TYR A 340 -1.03 5.98 31.39
N ILE A 341 -0.62 4.73 31.19
CA ILE A 341 -0.25 4.23 29.87
C ILE A 341 -1.33 4.49 28.81
N ALA A 342 -2.63 4.36 29.16
CA ALA A 342 -3.72 4.64 28.25
C ALA A 342 -3.85 6.12 27.93
N ALA A 343 -3.59 6.99 28.92
CA ALA A 343 -3.56 8.43 28.73
C ALA A 343 -2.42 8.87 27.79
N LEU A 344 -1.23 8.30 27.97
CA LEU A 344 -0.07 8.53 27.10
C LEU A 344 -0.31 8.00 25.68
N ALA A 345 -0.88 6.79 25.55
CA ALA A 345 -1.25 6.19 24.27
C ALA A 345 -2.27 7.04 23.51
N TYR A 346 -3.31 7.51 24.20
CA TYR A 346 -4.33 8.36 23.59
C TYR A 346 -3.76 9.69 23.10
N ASP A 347 -2.94 10.34 23.92
CA ASP A 347 -2.28 11.61 23.56
C ASP A 347 -1.36 11.43 22.36
N ALA A 348 -0.48 10.42 22.39
CA ALA A 348 0.48 10.16 21.32
C ALA A 348 -0.17 9.74 19.99
N HIS A 349 -1.36 9.14 20.05
CA HIS A 349 -2.12 8.74 18.86
C HIS A 349 -2.91 9.89 18.23
N THR A 350 -3.24 10.93 19.02
CA THR A 350 -4.20 11.97 18.60
C THR A 350 -3.64 13.38 18.59
N GLN A 351 -2.46 13.60 19.15
CA GLN A 351 -1.74 14.88 19.09
C GLN A 351 -0.47 14.73 18.25
N ASP A 352 0.01 15.85 17.73
CA ASP A 352 1.30 15.87 17.06
C ASP A 352 2.42 15.73 18.10
N LEU A 353 3.24 14.69 17.97
CA LEU A 353 4.39 14.47 18.85
C LEU A 353 5.51 15.50 18.60
N ARG A 354 5.57 16.09 17.39
CA ARG A 354 6.62 17.02 16.97
C ARG A 354 6.05 18.19 16.16
N PRO A 355 5.27 19.09 16.79
CA PRO A 355 4.69 20.23 16.11
C PRO A 355 5.77 21.12 15.48
N ASP A 356 5.42 21.87 14.42
CA ASP A 356 6.32 22.78 13.68
C ASP A 356 7.07 23.81 14.56
N THR A 357 6.59 24.04 15.77
CA THR A 357 7.23 24.88 16.80
C THR A 357 8.37 24.20 17.55
N ALA A 358 8.59 22.90 17.34
CA ALA A 358 9.66 22.12 17.95
C ALA A 358 11.02 22.42 17.31
N SER A 359 12.10 22.25 18.07
CA SER A 359 13.47 22.58 17.67
C SER A 359 14.01 21.76 16.48
N ASP A 360 13.35 20.65 16.16
CA ASP A 360 13.68 19.71 15.09
C ASP A 360 12.63 19.67 13.96
N GLY A 361 11.61 20.55 14.03
CA GLY A 361 10.49 20.77 13.11
C GLY A 361 10.33 19.79 11.94
N LEU A 362 9.52 18.75 12.14
CA LEU A 362 9.02 17.90 11.06
C LEU A 362 7.61 18.37 10.65
N PRO A 363 7.38 18.78 9.39
CA PRO A 363 6.08 19.28 8.98
C PRO A 363 5.01 18.18 8.89
N GLY A 364 3.82 18.47 9.40
CA GLY A 364 2.70 17.51 9.47
C GLY A 364 2.56 16.88 10.86
N LYS A 365 1.49 16.10 11.07
CA LYS A 365 1.14 15.53 12.38
C LYS A 365 1.78 14.15 12.58
N GLN A 366 2.72 14.05 13.53
CA GLN A 366 3.44 12.82 13.81
C GLN A 366 2.76 12.10 14.96
N THR A 367 2.03 11.03 14.64
CA THR A 367 1.30 10.22 15.63
C THR A 367 1.97 8.87 15.87
N LEU A 368 1.56 8.21 16.96
CA LEU A 368 2.07 6.91 17.39
C LEU A 368 0.91 5.95 17.67
N SER A 369 0.94 4.78 17.07
CA SER A 369 -0.02 3.71 17.37
C SER A 369 0.49 2.79 18.48
N THR A 370 -0.40 2.35 19.35
CA THR A 370 -0.10 1.45 20.47
C THR A 370 -0.68 0.07 20.21
N HIS A 371 0.18 -0.94 20.27
CA HIS A 371 -0.18 -2.35 20.29
C HIS A 371 0.27 -2.98 21.60
N TRP A 372 -0.51 -3.92 22.13
CA TRP A 372 -0.15 -4.59 23.37
C TRP A 372 -0.51 -6.08 23.37
N VAL A 373 0.43 -6.89 23.83
CA VAL A 373 0.24 -8.32 24.10
C VAL A 373 0.16 -8.52 25.62
N ASP A 374 -1.05 -8.77 26.12
CA ASP A 374 -1.29 -9.13 27.52
C ASP A 374 -0.98 -10.62 27.72
N VAL A 375 -0.02 -10.94 28.59
CA VAL A 375 0.39 -12.33 28.87
C VAL A 375 -0.50 -13.03 29.90
N VAL A 376 -1.47 -12.32 30.48
CA VAL A 376 -2.53 -12.87 31.35
C VAL A 376 -1.98 -13.71 32.49
N GLU A 377 -1.20 -13.06 33.37
CA GLU A 377 -0.69 -13.69 34.58
C GLU A 377 -1.83 -14.37 35.37
N TYR A 378 -1.59 -15.60 35.83
CA TYR A 378 -2.56 -16.44 36.54
C TYR A 378 -3.87 -16.75 35.80
N GLY A 379 -3.97 -16.46 34.50
CA GLY A 379 -5.23 -16.58 33.76
C GLY A 379 -6.28 -15.53 34.13
N ASP A 380 -5.87 -14.42 34.75
CA ASP A 380 -6.75 -13.30 35.13
C ASP A 380 -7.04 -12.36 33.96
N TYR A 381 -8.08 -12.68 33.18
CA TYR A 381 -8.57 -11.81 32.11
C TYR A 381 -9.34 -10.61 32.69
N LYS A 382 -8.60 -9.58 33.10
CA LYS A 382 -9.17 -8.36 33.69
C LYS A 382 -10.18 -7.68 32.74
N SER A 383 -11.26 -7.16 33.33
CA SER A 383 -12.29 -6.41 32.60
C SER A 383 -11.74 -5.14 31.93
N PRO A 384 -12.38 -4.61 30.88
CA PRO A 384 -12.00 -3.34 30.25
C PRO A 384 -11.81 -2.17 31.23
N SER A 385 -12.60 -2.11 32.30
CA SER A 385 -12.56 -1.04 33.30
C SER A 385 -11.39 -1.12 34.30
N THR A 386 -10.66 -2.25 34.28
CA THR A 386 -9.55 -2.59 35.18
C THR A 386 -8.33 -3.11 34.41
N ASN A 387 -8.30 -2.98 33.09
CA ASN A 387 -7.20 -3.41 32.24
C ASN A 387 -6.60 -2.21 31.50
N GLN A 388 -5.41 -1.80 31.94
CA GLN A 388 -4.70 -0.63 31.44
C GLN A 388 -4.24 -0.81 29.99
N TYR A 389 -3.94 -2.04 29.57
CA TYR A 389 -3.51 -2.37 28.21
C TYR A 389 -4.66 -2.40 27.23
N TRP A 390 -5.83 -2.88 27.65
CA TRP A 390 -7.05 -2.81 26.88
C TRP A 390 -7.39 -1.35 26.55
N LEU A 391 -7.33 -0.47 27.56
CA LEU A 391 -7.57 0.97 27.38
C LEU A 391 -6.50 1.60 26.48
N ALA A 392 -5.22 1.27 26.69
CA ALA A 392 -4.13 1.78 25.88
C ALA A 392 -4.22 1.37 24.41
N ALA A 393 -4.56 0.11 24.12
CA ALA A 393 -4.74 -0.37 22.76
C ALA A 393 -5.99 0.22 22.07
N LYS A 394 -7.10 0.39 22.81
CA LYS A 394 -8.31 1.03 22.28
C LYS A 394 -8.06 2.49 21.93
N TYR A 395 -7.52 3.28 22.86
CA TYR A 395 -7.36 4.72 22.66
C TYR A 395 -6.07 5.09 21.92
N GLY A 396 -5.05 4.25 21.95
CA GLY A 396 -3.81 4.40 21.18
C GLY A 396 -3.85 3.75 19.80
N GLY A 397 -4.98 3.16 19.37
CA GLY A 397 -5.05 2.37 18.13
C GLY A 397 -6.37 2.46 17.37
N PHE A 398 -7.28 3.34 17.77
CA PHE A 398 -8.54 3.53 17.04
C PHE A 398 -8.31 4.27 15.71
N ARG A 399 -9.20 4.06 14.75
CA ARG A 399 -9.18 4.75 13.46
C ARG A 399 -9.69 6.18 13.64
N ALA A 400 -8.79 7.10 13.96
CA ALA A 400 -9.13 8.51 14.12
C ALA A 400 -9.54 9.14 12.77
N PRO A 401 -10.69 9.85 12.70
CA PRO A 401 -11.07 10.64 11.53
C PRO A 401 -10.07 11.76 11.23
N GLU A 402 -10.03 12.22 9.98
CA GLU A 402 -9.25 13.40 9.60
C GLU A 402 -9.72 14.63 10.40
N GLY A 403 -8.77 15.42 10.90
CA GLY A 403 -9.06 16.58 11.75
C GLY A 403 -9.50 16.24 13.19
N TYR A 404 -9.39 14.99 13.64
CA TYR A 404 -9.73 14.61 15.02
C TYR A 404 -8.87 15.37 16.04
N ASN A 405 -9.56 16.12 16.92
CA ASN A 405 -8.97 16.81 18.06
C ASN A 405 -9.45 16.16 19.37
N ALA A 406 -8.51 15.67 20.18
CA ALA A 406 -8.83 14.98 21.43
C ALA A 406 -9.36 15.89 22.54
N ASP A 407 -9.11 17.21 22.46
CA ASP A 407 -9.55 18.17 23.47
C ASP A 407 -11.03 18.55 23.32
N THR A 408 -11.55 18.49 22.09
CA THR A 408 -12.94 18.86 21.78
C THR A 408 -13.84 17.65 21.56
N ASN A 409 -13.31 16.53 21.07
CA ASN A 409 -14.10 15.32 20.87
C ASN A 409 -14.19 14.53 22.17
N LEU A 410 -15.30 14.68 22.90
CA LEU A 410 -15.52 14.02 24.19
C LEU A 410 -16.54 12.88 24.14
N ASP A 411 -17.19 12.67 22.99
CA ASP A 411 -18.17 11.60 22.79
C ASP A 411 -17.52 10.21 22.77
N PRO A 412 -18.27 9.14 23.12
CA PRO A 412 -17.80 7.76 23.04
C PRO A 412 -17.29 7.40 21.63
N LEU A 413 -16.22 6.59 21.55
CA LEU A 413 -15.74 6.07 20.28
C LEU A 413 -16.76 5.10 19.68
N SER A 414 -17.11 5.29 18.41
CA SER A 414 -17.95 4.34 17.68
C SER A 414 -17.28 2.97 17.59
N ASP A 415 -18.05 1.89 17.74
CA ASP A 415 -17.55 0.51 17.68
C ASP A 415 -16.63 0.22 16.47
N PRO A 416 -16.98 0.56 15.21
CA PRO A 416 -16.13 0.24 14.06
C PRO A 416 -14.77 0.96 14.04
N ALA A 417 -14.61 2.01 14.87
CA ALA A 417 -13.35 2.74 14.93
C ALA A 417 -12.25 1.93 15.63
N TRP A 418 -12.59 1.01 16.54
CA TRP A 418 -11.60 0.33 17.38
C TRP A 418 -11.81 -1.19 17.51
N TRP A 419 -12.91 -1.72 16.99
CA TRP A 419 -13.29 -3.13 17.07
C TRP A 419 -13.74 -3.68 15.72
N ASP A 420 -13.31 -4.90 15.39
CA ASP A 420 -13.60 -5.60 14.12
C ASP A 420 -15.02 -6.16 14.00
N GLY A 421 -15.89 -5.95 15.00
CA GLY A 421 -17.27 -6.41 15.00
C GLY A 421 -17.48 -7.86 15.43
N LYS A 422 -16.42 -8.62 15.76
CA LYS A 422 -16.51 -10.06 16.05
C LYS A 422 -15.53 -10.59 17.11
N SER A 423 -14.43 -9.91 17.39
CA SER A 423 -13.38 -10.39 18.30
C SER A 423 -13.69 -10.02 19.75
N TYR A 424 -13.53 -10.97 20.65
CA TYR A 424 -13.81 -10.80 22.07
C TYR A 424 -12.68 -11.39 22.92
N VAL A 425 -12.34 -10.71 24.01
CA VAL A 425 -11.29 -11.15 24.93
C VAL A 425 -11.71 -12.49 25.54
N ASN A 426 -10.94 -13.53 25.26
CA ASN A 426 -11.22 -14.91 25.69
C ASN A 426 -12.64 -15.39 25.34
N ASN A 427 -13.20 -14.95 24.21
CA ASN A 427 -14.57 -15.23 23.77
C ASN A 427 -15.69 -14.73 24.72
N ASP A 428 -15.39 -13.83 25.66
CA ASP A 428 -16.41 -13.19 26.49
C ASP A 428 -17.10 -12.05 25.70
N THR A 429 -18.36 -12.26 25.32
CA THR A 429 -19.15 -11.29 24.54
C THR A 429 -19.32 -9.92 25.22
N SER A 430 -19.03 -9.82 26.52
CA SER A 430 -19.04 -8.57 27.27
C SER A 430 -17.77 -7.74 27.04
N TYR A 431 -16.66 -8.38 26.63
CA TYR A 431 -15.35 -7.77 26.49
C TYR A 431 -14.93 -7.74 25.02
N LYS A 432 -15.46 -6.79 24.26
CA LYS A 432 -15.00 -6.51 22.89
C LYS A 432 -13.48 -6.33 22.90
N GLN A 433 -12.79 -6.96 21.96
CA GLN A 433 -11.34 -6.92 21.85
C GLN A 433 -10.90 -5.81 20.89
N PRO A 434 -10.19 -4.76 21.35
CA PRO A 434 -9.64 -3.74 20.48
C PRO A 434 -8.73 -4.36 19.41
N ASP A 435 -8.75 -3.80 18.20
CA ASP A 435 -7.98 -4.32 17.06
C ASP A 435 -6.48 -4.44 17.35
N ASN A 436 -5.95 -3.56 18.20
CA ASN A 436 -4.54 -3.49 18.56
C ASN A 436 -4.19 -4.21 19.87
N TYR A 437 -5.17 -4.91 20.48
CA TYR A 437 -5.02 -5.63 21.73
C TYR A 437 -4.94 -7.14 21.46
N TYR A 438 -3.94 -7.80 22.05
CA TYR A 438 -3.69 -9.22 21.87
C TYR A 438 -3.53 -9.91 23.21
N VAL A 439 -3.85 -11.21 23.25
CA VAL A 439 -3.87 -11.99 24.47
C VAL A 439 -3.07 -13.28 24.30
N ALA A 440 -2.10 -13.49 25.18
CA ALA A 440 -1.09 -14.53 25.09
C ALA A 440 -0.94 -15.31 26.40
N ALA A 441 -1.99 -16.05 26.78
CA ALA A 441 -1.99 -16.87 28.00
C ALA A 441 -1.14 -18.16 27.91
N ASP A 442 -0.57 -18.45 26.73
CA ASP A 442 0.29 -19.60 26.48
C ASP A 442 1.28 -19.32 25.33
N ALA A 443 2.23 -20.22 25.13
CA ALA A 443 3.30 -20.06 24.14
C ALA A 443 2.79 -19.98 22.69
N GLU A 444 1.74 -20.71 22.34
CA GLU A 444 1.17 -20.73 20.98
C GLU A 444 0.43 -19.42 20.69
N LYS A 445 -0.39 -18.97 21.64
CA LYS A 445 -1.07 -17.67 21.57
C LYS A 445 -0.10 -16.50 21.57
N MET A 446 1.05 -16.61 22.23
CA MET A 446 2.11 -15.60 22.18
C MET A 446 2.65 -15.43 20.76
N VAL A 447 3.00 -16.53 20.08
CA VAL A 447 3.48 -16.49 18.68
C VAL A 447 2.40 -15.91 17.76
N THR A 448 1.16 -16.39 17.89
CA THR A 448 0.03 -15.93 17.08
C THR A 448 -0.28 -14.45 17.31
N SER A 449 -0.29 -14.00 18.56
CA SER A 449 -0.54 -12.60 18.93
C SER A 449 0.50 -11.65 18.35
N LEU A 450 1.78 -12.01 18.43
CA LEU A 450 2.85 -11.17 17.89
C LEU A 450 2.86 -11.16 16.37
N ARG A 451 2.58 -12.29 15.72
CA ARG A 451 2.41 -12.33 14.26
C ARG A 451 1.29 -11.38 13.82
N ARG A 452 0.11 -11.45 14.44
CA ARG A 452 -1.00 -10.53 14.19
C ARG A 452 -0.62 -9.07 14.44
N ALA A 453 0.16 -8.80 15.49
CA ALA A 453 0.68 -7.47 15.77
C ALA A 453 1.55 -6.95 14.63
N PHE A 454 2.55 -7.71 14.18
CA PHE A 454 3.41 -7.32 13.07
C PHE A 454 2.65 -7.11 11.75
N GLU A 455 1.69 -7.98 11.43
CA GLU A 455 0.84 -7.82 10.24
C GLU A 455 0.04 -6.52 10.29
N ARG A 456 -0.60 -6.23 11.42
CA ARG A 456 -1.38 -5.00 11.58
C ARG A 456 -0.52 -3.74 11.51
N ILE A 457 0.70 -3.79 12.05
CA ILE A 457 1.67 -2.70 11.96
C ILE A 457 2.03 -2.40 10.49
N LEU A 458 2.05 -3.42 9.63
CA LEU A 458 2.28 -3.23 8.20
C LEU A 458 1.05 -2.68 7.47
N ASP A 459 -0.16 -3.03 7.92
CA ASP A 459 -1.40 -2.49 7.36
C ASP A 459 -1.52 -0.97 7.53
N ASP A 460 -0.93 -0.41 8.60
CA ASP A 460 -0.92 1.03 8.86
C ASP A 460 -0.02 1.81 7.87
N LYS A 461 0.81 1.13 7.06
CA LYS A 461 1.61 1.75 5.99
C LYS A 461 0.76 2.01 4.75
N LYS A 462 0.15 3.20 4.68
CA LYS A 462 -0.53 3.69 3.47
C LYS A 462 0.46 4.29 2.48
N GLY A 463 0.29 3.97 1.20
CA GLY A 463 0.65 4.81 0.04
C GLY A 463 2.10 5.26 -0.06
N SER A 464 2.97 4.42 -0.63
CA SER A 464 4.28 4.88 -1.12
C SER A 464 4.96 3.96 -2.15
N ALA A 465 4.51 2.72 -2.38
CA ALA A 465 5.24 1.77 -3.23
C ALA A 465 4.74 1.67 -4.69
N SER A 466 3.68 2.37 -5.07
CA SER A 466 3.22 2.48 -6.47
C SER A 466 3.65 3.80 -7.10
N SER A 467 4.88 4.25 -6.83
CA SER A 467 5.42 5.53 -7.31
C SER A 467 5.33 5.71 -8.83
N LEU A 468 5.00 4.65 -9.60
CA LEU A 468 4.86 4.63 -11.05
C LEU A 468 3.41 4.43 -11.55
N ALA A 469 2.39 4.57 -10.70
CA ALA A 469 1.00 4.59 -11.17
C ALA A 469 0.79 5.81 -12.09
N SER A 470 0.41 5.59 -13.35
CA SER A 470 0.25 6.69 -14.33
C SER A 470 -1.21 7.12 -14.49
N ASN A 471 -2.16 6.31 -14.03
CA ASN A 471 -3.59 6.55 -14.19
C ASN A 471 -4.42 5.85 -13.08
N THR A 472 -4.73 6.52 -11.95
CA THR A 472 -5.81 6.05 -11.04
C THR A 472 -7.15 6.53 -11.59
N THR A 473 -8.06 5.60 -11.86
CA THR A 473 -9.14 5.83 -12.81
C THR A 473 -10.49 6.00 -12.13
N THR A 474 -11.24 6.98 -12.63
CA THR A 474 -12.66 7.17 -12.32
C THR A 474 -13.49 7.06 -13.59
N LEU A 475 -14.65 6.40 -13.52
CA LEU A 475 -15.61 6.29 -14.62
C LEU A 475 -16.94 6.90 -14.19
N GLN A 476 -17.51 7.75 -15.03
CA GLN A 476 -18.87 8.25 -14.84
C GLN A 476 -19.87 7.50 -15.73
N SER A 477 -20.97 7.03 -15.14
CA SER A 477 -22.14 6.54 -15.86
C SER A 477 -23.40 7.05 -15.17
N GLY A 478 -24.14 7.96 -15.82
CA GLY A 478 -25.26 8.65 -15.19
C GLY A 478 -24.81 9.55 -14.02
N ALA A 479 -25.41 9.34 -12.84
CA ALA A 479 -25.11 10.07 -11.60
C ALA A 479 -24.12 9.34 -10.66
N ARG A 480 -23.49 8.26 -11.13
CA ARG A 480 -22.51 7.48 -10.37
C ARG A 480 -21.11 7.60 -10.93
N THR A 481 -20.14 7.62 -10.02
CA THR A 481 -18.71 7.53 -10.31
C THR A 481 -18.16 6.22 -9.73
N TYR A 482 -17.36 5.50 -10.51
CA TYR A 482 -16.67 4.30 -10.06
C TYR A 482 -15.17 4.57 -9.96
N GLN A 483 -14.55 4.27 -8.82
CA GLN A 483 -13.14 4.52 -8.57
C GLN A 483 -12.41 3.22 -8.25
N ALA A 484 -11.33 2.97 -8.97
CA ALA A 484 -10.37 1.92 -8.65
C ALA A 484 -9.34 2.41 -7.62
N ILE A 485 -9.04 1.58 -6.63
CA ILE A 485 -8.13 1.88 -5.51
C ILE A 485 -7.13 0.74 -5.32
N PHE A 486 -5.92 1.07 -4.87
CA PHE A 486 -4.94 0.10 -4.38
C PHE A 486 -4.33 0.54 -3.04
N TYR A 487 -3.77 -0.41 -2.30
CA TYR A 487 -3.08 -0.19 -1.02
C TYR A 487 -1.64 -0.74 -1.07
N SER A 488 -0.65 0.15 -1.16
CA SER A 488 0.76 -0.18 -1.48
C SER A 488 1.58 -0.83 -0.34
N GLY A 489 0.94 -1.51 0.59
CA GLY A 489 1.59 -2.26 1.69
C GLY A 489 1.02 -3.66 1.87
N THR A 490 -0.24 -3.85 1.46
CA THR A 490 -0.96 -5.13 1.52
C THR A 490 -1.27 -5.69 0.13
N TRP A 491 -1.03 -4.91 -0.93
CA TRP A 491 -1.29 -5.28 -2.34
C TRP A 491 -2.70 -5.86 -2.52
N ARG A 492 -3.66 -5.13 -1.94
CA ARG A 492 -5.10 -5.33 -2.16
C ARG A 492 -5.64 -4.16 -2.97
N GLY A 493 -6.71 -4.41 -3.70
CA GLY A 493 -7.47 -3.38 -4.41
C GLY A 493 -8.86 -3.21 -3.87
N ASP A 494 -9.53 -2.19 -4.40
CA ASP A 494 -10.97 -2.05 -4.28
C ASP A 494 -11.55 -1.34 -5.51
N LEU A 495 -12.82 -1.60 -5.79
CA LEU A 495 -13.62 -0.83 -6.74
C LEU A 495 -14.81 -0.26 -5.97
N ILE A 496 -14.84 1.06 -5.82
CA ILE A 496 -15.88 1.75 -5.04
C ILE A 496 -16.78 2.52 -5.99
N ALA A 497 -18.09 2.37 -5.81
CA ALA A 497 -19.07 3.23 -6.46
C ALA A 497 -19.46 4.37 -5.52
N TYR A 498 -19.53 5.57 -6.06
CA TYR A 498 -20.01 6.76 -5.39
C TYR A 498 -21.26 7.29 -6.08
N ASP A 499 -22.29 7.61 -5.31
CA ASP A 499 -23.36 8.50 -5.75
C ASP A 499 -22.86 9.94 -5.59
N VAL A 500 -22.89 10.71 -6.69
CA VAL A 500 -22.37 12.09 -6.69
C VAL A 500 -23.52 13.09 -6.83
N ASP A 501 -23.57 14.05 -5.91
CA ASP A 501 -24.47 15.19 -6.03
C ASP A 501 -24.02 16.10 -7.19
N PRO A 502 -24.82 16.27 -8.25
CA PRO A 502 -24.42 17.02 -9.45
C PRO A 502 -24.33 18.55 -9.22
N LYS A 503 -24.81 19.06 -8.08
CA LYS A 503 -24.74 20.48 -7.72
C LYS A 503 -23.54 20.77 -6.82
N THR A 504 -23.35 19.94 -5.80
CA THR A 504 -22.31 20.17 -4.78
C THR A 504 -21.01 19.43 -5.08
N GLY A 505 -21.04 18.41 -5.93
CA GLY A 505 -19.89 17.54 -6.23
C GLY A 505 -19.54 16.57 -5.11
N VAL A 506 -20.31 16.54 -4.02
CA VAL A 506 -20.10 15.62 -2.89
C VAL A 506 -20.32 14.18 -3.36
N ALA A 507 -19.33 13.33 -3.11
CA ALA A 507 -19.35 11.91 -3.44
C ALA A 507 -19.61 11.08 -2.17
N THR A 508 -20.66 10.26 -2.18
CA THR A 508 -21.03 9.35 -1.08
C THR A 508 -20.90 7.91 -1.54
N SER A 509 -20.18 7.08 -0.78
CA SER A 509 -19.96 5.67 -1.12
C SER A 509 -21.30 4.91 -1.16
N ALA A 510 -21.60 4.30 -2.30
CA ALA A 510 -22.78 3.47 -2.53
C ALA A 510 -22.48 1.99 -2.25
N TRP A 511 -21.34 1.47 -2.74
CA TRP A 511 -20.87 0.12 -2.47
C TRP A 511 -19.36 0.00 -2.70
N SER A 512 -18.73 -0.97 -2.03
CA SER A 512 -17.37 -1.45 -2.26
C SER A 512 -17.43 -2.87 -2.81
N ALA A 513 -16.67 -3.16 -3.89
CA ALA A 513 -16.60 -4.49 -4.47
C ALA A 513 -15.92 -5.49 -3.52
N SER A 514 -14.95 -5.04 -2.73
CA SER A 514 -14.25 -5.88 -1.74
C SER A 514 -15.19 -6.49 -0.70
N ASP A 515 -16.26 -5.77 -0.34
CA ASP A 515 -17.29 -6.23 0.61
C ASP A 515 -18.29 -7.20 -0.03
N LYS A 516 -18.25 -7.37 -1.36
CA LYS A 516 -19.25 -8.10 -2.17
C LYS A 516 -18.65 -9.26 -2.98
N ILE A 517 -17.39 -9.61 -2.74
CA ILE A 517 -16.76 -10.79 -3.36
C ILE A 517 -17.48 -12.08 -2.87
N PRO A 518 -17.99 -12.93 -3.79
CA PRO A 518 -18.59 -14.21 -3.41
C PRO A 518 -17.60 -15.16 -2.73
N ALA A 519 -18.12 -16.16 -2.02
CA ALA A 519 -17.29 -17.24 -1.48
C ALA A 519 -16.48 -17.91 -2.60
N TRP A 520 -15.19 -18.19 -2.35
CA TRP A 520 -14.21 -18.61 -3.36
C TRP A 520 -14.65 -19.81 -4.21
N ASN A 521 -15.38 -20.75 -3.61
CA ASN A 521 -15.88 -21.97 -4.25
C ASN A 521 -17.13 -21.74 -5.12
N THR A 522 -17.76 -20.56 -5.03
CA THR A 522 -18.92 -20.15 -5.82
C THR A 522 -18.59 -19.14 -6.92
N ARG A 523 -17.37 -18.57 -6.91
CA ARG A 523 -16.92 -17.59 -7.91
C ARG A 523 -16.82 -18.23 -9.30
N VAL A 524 -17.27 -17.49 -10.31
CA VAL A 524 -17.20 -17.90 -11.72
C VAL A 524 -15.90 -17.35 -12.32
N ILE A 525 -14.82 -18.13 -12.15
CA ILE A 525 -13.48 -17.76 -12.63
C ILE A 525 -13.13 -18.65 -13.82
N LYS A 526 -12.85 -18.04 -14.96
CA LYS A 526 -12.59 -18.73 -16.23
C LYS A 526 -11.20 -18.43 -16.76
N PHE A 527 -10.69 -19.30 -17.60
CA PHE A 527 -9.52 -19.05 -18.44
C PHE A 527 -9.72 -19.65 -19.84
N ALA A 528 -8.84 -19.32 -20.78
CA ALA A 528 -8.85 -19.92 -22.12
C ALA A 528 -8.38 -21.39 -22.08
N GLY A 529 -9.32 -22.34 -22.12
CA GLY A 529 -9.04 -23.78 -22.16
C GLY A 529 -8.67 -24.29 -23.56
N SER A 530 -9.06 -23.56 -24.60
CA SER A 530 -8.63 -23.76 -25.99
C SER A 530 -8.61 -22.41 -26.72
N ALA A 531 -8.46 -22.40 -28.05
CA ALA A 531 -8.42 -21.17 -28.83
C ALA A 531 -9.69 -20.30 -28.68
N THR A 532 -10.87 -20.91 -28.50
CA THR A 532 -12.17 -20.21 -28.47
C THR A 532 -13.09 -20.65 -27.32
N ALA A 533 -12.65 -21.56 -26.45
CA ALA A 533 -13.47 -22.06 -25.34
C ALA A 533 -12.93 -21.63 -23.98
N LEU A 534 -13.84 -21.15 -23.12
CA LEU A 534 -13.57 -20.91 -21.70
C LEU A 534 -13.65 -22.22 -20.92
N LYS A 535 -12.79 -22.35 -19.91
CA LYS A 535 -12.79 -23.45 -18.94
C LYS A 535 -12.68 -22.88 -17.53
N ASP A 536 -13.18 -23.62 -16.53
CA ASP A 536 -13.09 -23.20 -15.12
C ASP A 536 -11.65 -23.17 -14.64
N PHE A 537 -11.25 -22.03 -14.06
CA PHE A 537 -9.96 -21.88 -13.40
C PHE A 537 -9.96 -22.64 -12.08
N ALA A 538 -9.48 -23.88 -12.11
CA ALA A 538 -9.41 -24.80 -10.99
C ALA A 538 -8.22 -25.75 -11.17
N TYR A 539 -7.62 -26.23 -10.07
CA TYR A 539 -6.36 -26.99 -10.05
C TYR A 539 -6.26 -28.10 -11.12
N GLY A 540 -7.27 -28.98 -11.20
CA GLY A 540 -7.29 -30.08 -12.18
C GLY A 540 -7.47 -29.67 -13.64
N ASN A 541 -7.79 -28.41 -13.91
CA ASN A 541 -8.07 -27.91 -15.26
C ASN A 541 -6.87 -27.24 -15.94
N LEU A 542 -5.80 -26.95 -15.21
CA LEU A 542 -4.68 -26.09 -15.63
C LEU A 542 -3.50 -26.84 -16.28
N ASN A 543 -3.67 -28.12 -16.59
CA ASN A 543 -2.67 -28.89 -17.34
C ASN A 543 -2.36 -28.23 -18.68
N GLY A 544 -1.06 -28.08 -19.00
CA GLY A 544 -0.60 -27.41 -20.22
C GLY A 544 -0.60 -25.88 -20.16
N THR A 545 -0.87 -25.28 -19.00
CA THR A 545 -0.72 -23.84 -18.75
C THR A 545 0.56 -23.55 -17.95
N PRO A 546 1.03 -22.29 -17.87
CA PRO A 546 2.14 -21.91 -16.99
C PRO A 546 1.94 -22.23 -15.50
N LEU A 547 0.70 -22.54 -15.07
CA LEU A 547 0.36 -22.89 -13.69
C LEU A 547 0.27 -24.41 -13.47
N SER A 548 0.74 -25.24 -14.39
CA SER A 548 0.64 -26.70 -14.27
C SER A 548 1.38 -27.28 -13.05
N SER A 549 2.36 -26.55 -12.49
CA SER A 549 3.12 -26.94 -11.29
C SER A 549 2.56 -26.35 -9.98
N ALA A 550 1.52 -25.51 -10.06
CA ALA A 550 0.89 -24.93 -8.88
C ALA A 550 0.25 -26.02 -8.03
N SER A 551 0.27 -25.90 -6.70
CA SER A 551 -0.48 -26.81 -5.82
C SER A 551 -1.97 -26.47 -5.80
N GLN A 552 -2.82 -27.40 -5.36
CA GLN A 552 -4.26 -27.14 -5.21
C GLN A 552 -4.52 -25.94 -4.28
N GLN A 553 -3.75 -25.85 -3.18
CA GLN A 553 -3.85 -24.76 -2.21
C GLN A 553 -3.52 -23.40 -2.84
N GLN A 554 -2.51 -23.33 -3.72
CA GLN A 554 -2.17 -22.10 -4.43
C GLN A 554 -3.28 -21.68 -5.41
N ILE A 555 -3.87 -22.64 -6.12
CA ILE A 555 -4.97 -22.33 -7.05
C ILE A 555 -6.23 -21.91 -6.30
N ASP A 556 -6.62 -22.61 -5.23
CA ASP A 556 -7.77 -22.22 -4.42
C ASP A 556 -7.53 -20.86 -3.74
N TYR A 557 -6.29 -20.55 -3.34
CA TYR A 557 -5.90 -19.22 -2.86
C TYR A 557 -6.11 -18.11 -3.90
N LEU A 558 -5.69 -18.33 -5.16
CA LEU A 558 -5.92 -17.39 -6.27
C LEU A 558 -7.42 -17.22 -6.55
N ARG A 559 -8.22 -18.28 -6.31
CA ARG A 559 -9.69 -18.20 -6.38
C ARG A 559 -10.31 -17.47 -5.18
N GLY A 560 -9.54 -17.13 -4.17
CA GLY A 560 -9.96 -16.36 -2.99
C GLY A 560 -10.10 -17.18 -1.71
N ASP A 561 -9.67 -18.45 -1.68
CA ASP A 561 -9.58 -19.19 -0.43
C ASP A 561 -8.51 -18.58 0.47
N ARG A 562 -8.89 -18.34 1.72
CA ARG A 562 -8.01 -17.76 2.74
C ARG A 562 -7.53 -18.80 3.74
N SER A 563 -7.98 -20.05 3.65
CA SER A 563 -7.74 -21.08 4.67
C SER A 563 -6.27 -21.49 4.83
N ASN A 564 -5.41 -21.24 3.83
CA ASN A 564 -3.97 -21.56 3.84
C ASN A 564 -3.07 -20.32 3.89
N GLU A 565 -3.65 -19.14 4.12
CA GLU A 565 -2.91 -17.90 4.39
C GLU A 565 -2.16 -18.01 5.71
N ALA A 566 -0.98 -17.38 5.80
CA ALA A 566 -0.10 -17.39 6.98
C ALA A 566 -0.73 -16.81 8.28
N VAL A 567 -2.00 -16.41 8.23
CA VAL A 567 -2.79 -15.82 9.33
C VAL A 567 -3.62 -16.85 10.11
N ASN A 568 -3.70 -18.11 9.66
CA ASN A 568 -4.61 -19.13 10.21
C ASN A 568 -3.92 -20.33 10.90
N ASN A 569 -2.67 -20.20 11.35
CA ASN A 569 -1.86 -21.35 11.79
C ASN A 569 -2.14 -21.76 13.24
N GLU A 570 -3.30 -22.37 13.50
CA GLU A 570 -3.54 -23.22 14.69
C GLU A 570 -3.32 -24.72 14.38
N VAL A 571 -2.83 -25.09 13.18
CA VAL A 571 -2.58 -26.50 12.84
C VAL A 571 -1.26 -26.67 12.09
N ALA A 572 -0.32 -27.37 12.71
CA ALA A 572 0.93 -27.81 12.09
C ALA A 572 0.68 -28.41 10.70
N GLY A 573 1.29 -27.83 9.66
CA GLY A 573 1.16 -28.26 8.26
C GLY A 573 0.26 -27.40 7.35
N LYS A 574 -0.28 -26.27 7.82
CA LYS A 574 -0.95 -25.25 6.97
C LYS A 574 -0.45 -23.85 7.34
N GLY A 575 -0.25 -22.97 6.33
CA GLY A 575 0.23 -21.60 6.55
C GLY A 575 1.36 -21.07 5.65
N LYS A 576 1.42 -21.44 4.37
CA LYS A 576 2.56 -21.16 3.48
C LYS A 576 2.28 -20.07 2.43
N LEU A 577 1.09 -19.48 2.45
CA LEU A 577 0.66 -18.53 1.42
C LEU A 577 0.49 -17.12 1.99
N ARG A 578 0.68 -16.13 1.13
CA ARG A 578 0.61 -14.70 1.44
C ARG A 578 -0.65 -14.32 2.19
N ALA A 579 -0.48 -13.76 3.38
CA ALA A 579 -1.55 -13.12 4.14
C ALA A 579 -2.18 -11.96 3.34
N ARG A 580 -3.49 -11.96 3.16
CA ARG A 580 -4.22 -10.88 2.49
C ARG A 580 -5.19 -10.20 3.43
N THR A 581 -5.34 -8.88 3.29
CA THR A 581 -6.40 -8.13 3.98
C THR A 581 -7.67 -7.97 3.12
N GLY A 582 -7.61 -8.33 1.83
CA GLY A 582 -8.74 -8.39 0.91
C GLY A 582 -8.48 -9.40 -0.21
N VAL A 583 -9.55 -9.98 -0.78
CA VAL A 583 -9.42 -11.00 -1.84
C VAL A 583 -9.09 -10.38 -3.19
N LEU A 584 -9.62 -9.18 -3.46
CA LEU A 584 -9.41 -8.47 -4.71
C LEU A 584 -7.98 -7.92 -4.78
N GLY A 585 -7.26 -8.26 -5.86
CA GLY A 585 -5.94 -7.70 -6.14
C GLY A 585 -5.96 -6.20 -6.36
N ASP A 586 -4.81 -5.54 -6.17
CA ASP A 586 -4.69 -4.11 -6.42
C ASP A 586 -4.96 -3.72 -7.87
N ILE A 587 -5.62 -2.57 -8.06
CA ILE A 587 -5.95 -2.00 -9.36
C ILE A 587 -5.16 -0.71 -9.52
N VAL A 588 -4.10 -0.75 -10.34
CA VAL A 588 -3.16 0.38 -10.47
C VAL A 588 -3.43 1.20 -11.73
N ASN A 589 -3.26 0.64 -12.93
CA ASN A 589 -3.45 1.37 -14.19
C ASN A 589 -4.70 0.94 -14.99
N SER A 590 -5.39 -0.14 -14.57
CA SER A 590 -6.58 -0.62 -15.30
C SER A 590 -7.79 0.30 -15.06
N GLN A 591 -8.39 0.77 -16.15
CA GLN A 591 -9.60 1.60 -16.11
C GLN A 591 -10.87 0.72 -16.04
N PRO A 592 -11.78 0.94 -15.07
CA PRO A 592 -13.10 0.34 -15.09
C PRO A 592 -13.86 0.73 -16.36
N VAL A 593 -14.49 -0.23 -17.03
CA VAL A 593 -15.37 0.00 -18.19
C VAL A 593 -16.79 -0.45 -17.89
N TYR A 594 -17.77 0.40 -18.22
CA TYR A 594 -19.19 0.12 -18.01
C TYR A 594 -19.85 -0.40 -19.27
N VAL A 595 -20.61 -1.50 -19.13
CA VAL A 595 -21.39 -2.12 -20.21
C VAL A 595 -22.82 -2.25 -19.74
N GLY A 596 -23.68 -1.32 -20.17
CA GLY A 596 -25.11 -1.31 -19.85
C GLY A 596 -25.96 -1.40 -21.11
N VAL A 597 -27.18 -0.87 -21.05
CA VAL A 597 -28.10 -0.84 -22.19
C VAL A 597 -27.49 -0.04 -23.36
N PRO A 598 -27.36 -0.61 -24.57
CA PRO A 598 -26.87 0.10 -25.74
C PRO A 598 -27.86 1.20 -26.18
N SER A 599 -27.33 2.31 -26.68
CA SER A 599 -28.14 3.45 -27.13
C SER A 599 -28.64 3.24 -28.56
N THR A 600 -29.95 3.26 -28.80
CA THR A 600 -30.52 3.12 -30.16
C THR A 600 -30.05 4.18 -31.17
N ARG A 601 -29.39 5.25 -30.70
CA ARG A 601 -28.93 6.38 -31.53
C ARG A 601 -27.48 6.28 -31.99
N LEU A 602 -26.64 5.41 -31.40
CA LEU A 602 -25.17 5.43 -31.58
C LEU A 602 -24.73 5.44 -33.05
N TYR A 603 -25.34 4.60 -33.90
CA TYR A 603 -25.03 4.48 -35.33
C TYR A 603 -26.18 4.92 -36.24
N SER A 604 -27.08 5.76 -35.75
CA SER A 604 -28.28 6.20 -36.49
C SER A 604 -27.98 6.98 -37.78
N THR A 605 -26.82 7.63 -37.85
CA THR A 605 -26.35 8.38 -39.03
C THR A 605 -25.25 7.66 -39.81
N ALA A 606 -24.82 6.48 -39.35
CA ALA A 606 -23.73 5.75 -39.97
C ALA A 606 -24.21 4.99 -41.22
N THR A 607 -23.34 4.90 -42.22
CA THR A 607 -23.65 4.28 -43.53
C THR A 607 -22.90 2.98 -43.79
N PHE A 608 -22.05 2.53 -42.85
CA PHE A 608 -21.29 1.30 -42.99
C PHE A 608 -22.17 0.03 -42.86
N THR A 609 -21.65 -1.10 -43.33
CA THR A 609 -22.34 -2.39 -43.31
C THR A 609 -22.76 -2.79 -41.90
N GLY A 610 -24.06 -3.02 -41.69
CA GLY A 610 -24.64 -3.39 -40.40
C GLY A 610 -25.23 -2.24 -39.58
N ALA A 611 -24.89 -0.98 -39.89
CA ALA A 611 -25.38 0.20 -39.15
C ALA A 611 -26.91 0.25 -39.03
N LYS A 612 -27.63 -0.08 -40.12
CA LYS A 612 -29.11 -0.12 -40.15
C LYS A 612 -29.72 -1.14 -39.17
N ALA A 613 -29.00 -2.20 -38.83
CA ALA A 613 -29.48 -3.24 -37.91
C ALA A 613 -29.22 -2.91 -36.43
N TYR A 614 -28.42 -1.87 -36.14
CA TYR A 614 -27.99 -1.56 -34.77
C TYR A 614 -29.14 -1.14 -33.86
N ALA A 615 -30.11 -0.37 -34.35
CA ALA A 615 -31.27 0.04 -33.56
C ALA A 615 -32.07 -1.18 -33.05
N SER A 616 -32.21 -2.23 -33.87
CA SER A 616 -32.85 -3.48 -33.48
C SER A 616 -32.04 -4.26 -32.45
N PHE A 617 -30.72 -4.32 -32.60
CA PHE A 617 -29.82 -4.90 -31.59
C PHE A 617 -29.94 -4.16 -30.25
N ALA A 618 -29.99 -2.83 -30.28
CA ALA A 618 -30.09 -2.03 -29.07
C ALA A 618 -31.43 -2.24 -28.36
N ALA A 619 -32.52 -2.30 -29.12
CA ALA A 619 -33.85 -2.63 -28.58
C ALA A 619 -33.91 -4.04 -27.98
N ALA A 620 -33.27 -5.03 -28.63
CA ALA A 620 -33.21 -6.41 -28.12
C ALA A 620 -32.42 -6.53 -26.81
N ASN A 621 -31.53 -5.58 -26.52
CA ASN A 621 -30.72 -5.54 -25.30
C ASN A 621 -31.18 -4.45 -24.31
N ALA A 622 -32.43 -3.98 -24.42
CA ALA A 622 -32.98 -2.93 -23.57
C ALA A 622 -33.02 -3.30 -22.07
N THR A 623 -32.97 -4.60 -21.74
CA THR A 623 -32.96 -5.12 -20.37
C THR A 623 -31.61 -5.73 -19.98
N ARG A 624 -30.53 -5.42 -20.70
CA ARG A 624 -29.19 -5.93 -20.38
C ARG A 624 -28.76 -5.45 -18.99
N ALA A 625 -28.41 -6.40 -18.12
CA ALA A 625 -27.88 -6.09 -16.80
C ALA A 625 -26.58 -5.27 -16.92
N PRO A 626 -26.45 -4.15 -16.18
CA PRO A 626 -25.28 -3.29 -16.29
C PRO A 626 -24.08 -3.89 -15.55
N MET A 627 -22.96 -4.01 -16.26
CA MET A 627 -21.72 -4.58 -15.76
C MET A 627 -20.59 -3.55 -15.73
N LEU A 628 -19.65 -3.73 -14.79
CA LEU A 628 -18.35 -3.06 -14.76
C LEU A 628 -17.25 -4.10 -14.92
N TYR A 629 -16.26 -3.81 -15.76
CA TYR A 629 -15.09 -4.68 -15.90
C TYR A 629 -13.81 -3.93 -15.57
N VAL A 630 -12.88 -4.57 -14.86
CA VAL A 630 -11.59 -3.98 -14.47
C VAL A 630 -10.53 -5.06 -14.29
N GLY A 631 -9.29 -4.78 -14.70
CA GLY A 631 -8.14 -5.65 -14.46
C GLY A 631 -7.54 -5.44 -13.08
N ALA A 632 -7.07 -6.51 -12.44
CA ALA A 632 -6.42 -6.46 -11.13
C ALA A 632 -5.15 -7.33 -11.08
N ASN A 633 -4.29 -7.03 -10.12
CA ASN A 633 -2.99 -7.68 -9.94
C ASN A 633 -3.05 -9.03 -9.20
N ASP A 634 -4.23 -9.55 -8.89
CA ASP A 634 -4.43 -10.97 -8.60
C ASP A 634 -4.49 -11.84 -9.87
N GLY A 635 -4.17 -11.23 -11.03
CA GLY A 635 -4.02 -11.91 -12.32
C GLY A 635 -5.31 -11.98 -13.13
N MET A 636 -6.35 -11.26 -12.72
CA MET A 636 -7.69 -11.42 -13.26
C MET A 636 -8.27 -10.13 -13.85
N LEU A 637 -9.04 -10.28 -14.92
CA LEU A 637 -10.10 -9.34 -15.24
C LEU A 637 -11.32 -9.71 -14.40
N HIS A 638 -11.87 -8.77 -13.65
CA HIS A 638 -13.12 -8.93 -12.90
C HIS A 638 -14.29 -8.27 -13.62
N GLY A 639 -15.47 -8.87 -13.50
CA GLY A 639 -16.76 -8.35 -13.97
C GLY A 639 -17.75 -8.25 -12.81
N PHE A 640 -18.12 -7.03 -12.43
CA PHE A 640 -19.01 -6.70 -11.33
C PHE A 640 -20.37 -6.23 -11.83
N ASP A 641 -21.44 -6.58 -11.12
CA ASP A 641 -22.74 -5.96 -11.31
C ASP A 641 -22.68 -4.48 -10.89
N ALA A 642 -22.97 -3.56 -11.81
CA ALA A 642 -22.76 -2.12 -11.59
C ALA A 642 -23.72 -1.50 -10.56
N ILE A 643 -24.79 -2.21 -10.19
CA ILE A 643 -25.80 -1.77 -9.23
C ILE A 643 -25.40 -2.17 -7.82
N SER A 644 -24.98 -3.43 -7.63
CA SER A 644 -24.75 -4.06 -6.32
C SER A 644 -23.29 -4.19 -5.92
N GLY A 645 -22.35 -4.09 -6.86
CA GLY A 645 -20.92 -4.34 -6.65
C GLY A 645 -20.54 -5.81 -6.56
N ALA A 646 -21.48 -6.75 -6.69
CA ALA A 646 -21.20 -8.17 -6.61
C ALA A 646 -20.47 -8.68 -7.85
N GLU A 647 -19.38 -9.43 -7.66
CA GLU A 647 -18.66 -10.07 -8.76
C GLU A 647 -19.54 -11.15 -9.42
N LYS A 648 -19.67 -11.09 -10.75
CA LYS A 648 -20.43 -12.07 -11.56
C LYS A 648 -19.53 -12.93 -12.44
N PHE A 649 -18.33 -12.47 -12.73
CA PHE A 649 -17.40 -13.15 -13.64
C PHE A 649 -15.97 -12.71 -13.36
N ALA A 650 -15.02 -13.61 -13.55
CA ALA A 650 -13.60 -13.26 -13.65
C ALA A 650 -12.92 -14.09 -14.76
N PHE A 651 -11.92 -13.51 -15.41
CA PHE A 651 -11.13 -14.14 -16.46
C PHE A 651 -9.63 -14.05 -16.16
N VAL A 652 -8.92 -15.17 -16.23
CA VAL A 652 -7.46 -15.26 -16.07
C VAL A 652 -6.81 -15.36 -17.45
N PRO A 653 -6.18 -14.29 -17.96
CA PRO A 653 -5.48 -14.31 -19.25
C PRO A 653 -4.25 -15.21 -19.19
N ARG A 654 -3.93 -15.92 -20.28
CA ARG A 654 -2.76 -16.81 -20.34
C ARG A 654 -1.44 -16.07 -20.08
N ALA A 655 -1.34 -14.82 -20.52
CA ALA A 655 -0.16 -14.00 -20.27
C ALA A 655 0.05 -13.72 -18.76
N ALA A 656 -1.02 -13.48 -18.01
CA ALA A 656 -0.98 -13.22 -16.57
C ALA A 656 -0.56 -14.45 -15.75
N MET A 657 -0.83 -15.66 -16.25
CA MET A 657 -0.47 -16.92 -15.57
C MET A 657 1.05 -17.09 -15.39
N THR A 658 1.87 -16.41 -16.20
CA THR A 658 3.32 -16.49 -16.09
C THR A 658 3.81 -15.69 -14.88
N GLY A 659 4.28 -16.39 -13.84
CA GLY A 659 4.71 -15.76 -12.58
C GLY A 659 3.58 -15.45 -11.60
N LEU A 660 2.33 -15.85 -11.88
CA LEU A 660 1.19 -15.57 -10.97
C LEU A 660 1.32 -16.25 -9.61
N LEU A 661 2.13 -17.30 -9.50
CA LEU A 661 2.42 -17.94 -8.22
C LEU A 661 3.17 -17.04 -7.24
N ASP A 662 3.90 -16.03 -7.73
CA ASP A 662 4.57 -15.05 -6.86
C ASP A 662 3.55 -14.32 -5.99
N TYR A 663 2.34 -14.04 -6.49
CA TYR A 663 1.25 -13.43 -5.73
C TYR A 663 0.81 -14.24 -4.51
N THR A 664 1.11 -15.55 -4.50
CA THR A 664 0.81 -16.46 -3.38
C THR A 664 1.93 -16.52 -2.34
N ASN A 665 3.10 -15.91 -2.60
CA ASN A 665 4.28 -15.97 -1.74
C ASN A 665 4.16 -15.01 -0.53
N PRO A 666 4.38 -15.48 0.71
CA PRO A 666 4.44 -14.62 1.90
C PRO A 666 5.34 -13.37 1.76
N ASP A 667 6.44 -13.49 1.02
CA ASP A 667 7.40 -12.41 0.76
C ASP A 667 7.13 -11.67 -0.56
N TYR A 668 5.88 -11.65 -1.04
CA TYR A 668 5.51 -11.05 -2.33
C TYR A 668 6.02 -9.61 -2.46
N ASP A 669 6.92 -9.42 -3.43
CA ASP A 669 7.29 -8.12 -3.96
C ASP A 669 6.35 -7.78 -5.13
N HIS A 670 5.94 -6.52 -5.22
CA HIS A 670 4.86 -6.16 -6.12
C HIS A 670 5.22 -6.40 -7.57
N ARG A 671 4.25 -6.97 -8.29
CA ARG A 671 4.35 -7.23 -9.71
C ARG A 671 3.01 -6.97 -10.37
N TYR A 672 3.05 -6.25 -11.48
CA TYR A 672 1.88 -6.06 -12.32
C TYR A 672 1.48 -7.37 -13.03
N TYR A 673 0.18 -7.62 -13.18
CA TYR A 673 -0.35 -8.73 -13.98
C TYR A 673 -1.37 -8.24 -15.02
N VAL A 674 -2.65 -8.09 -14.65
CA VAL A 674 -3.68 -7.54 -15.55
C VAL A 674 -3.83 -6.05 -15.25
N ASP A 675 -2.81 -5.28 -15.67
CA ASP A 675 -2.67 -3.86 -15.34
C ASP A 675 -3.10 -2.92 -16.49
N GLY A 676 -3.29 -3.46 -17.69
CA GLY A 676 -3.58 -2.66 -18.88
C GLY A 676 -4.98 -2.03 -18.90
N GLU A 677 -5.13 -1.01 -19.74
CA GLU A 677 -6.41 -0.37 -20.01
C GLU A 677 -7.36 -1.31 -20.78
N LEU A 678 -8.65 -1.15 -20.52
CA LEU A 678 -9.73 -1.91 -21.15
C LEU A 678 -10.50 -1.04 -22.14
N THR A 679 -11.02 -1.67 -23.19
CA THR A 679 -11.96 -1.06 -24.12
C THR A 679 -13.12 -1.99 -24.41
N VAL A 680 -14.33 -1.43 -24.48
CA VAL A 680 -15.51 -2.14 -24.96
C VAL A 680 -16.10 -1.37 -26.14
N SER A 681 -16.50 -2.08 -27.18
CA SER A 681 -17.24 -1.51 -28.30
C SER A 681 -18.31 -2.47 -28.79
N ASP A 682 -19.42 -1.92 -29.26
CA ASP A 682 -20.35 -2.67 -30.08
C ASP A 682 -19.80 -2.78 -31.50
N VAL A 683 -19.76 -4.00 -32.04
CA VAL A 683 -19.18 -4.32 -33.35
C VAL A 683 -20.11 -5.22 -34.15
N TYR A 684 -20.08 -5.03 -35.47
CA TYR A 684 -20.91 -5.81 -36.39
C TYR A 684 -20.12 -6.99 -36.95
N ASP A 685 -20.59 -8.20 -36.68
CA ASP A 685 -20.09 -9.44 -37.25
C ASP A 685 -20.81 -9.72 -38.57
N ALA A 686 -20.14 -9.38 -39.67
CA ALA A 686 -20.68 -9.58 -41.01
C ALA A 686 -20.85 -11.07 -41.37
N ALA A 687 -20.12 -11.99 -40.73
CA ALA A 687 -20.23 -13.42 -41.01
C ALA A 687 -21.51 -14.03 -40.43
N THR A 688 -21.98 -13.50 -39.30
CA THR A 688 -23.23 -13.93 -38.64
C THR A 688 -24.38 -12.94 -38.80
N ALA A 689 -24.14 -11.81 -39.47
CA ALA A 689 -25.06 -10.68 -39.61
C ALA A 689 -25.63 -10.18 -38.27
N SER A 690 -24.79 -10.16 -37.23
CA SER A 690 -25.20 -9.84 -35.86
C SER A 690 -24.29 -8.81 -35.20
N TRP A 691 -24.85 -8.06 -34.26
CA TRP A 691 -24.10 -7.11 -33.42
C TRP A 691 -23.69 -7.78 -32.10
N ARG A 692 -22.48 -7.45 -31.64
CA ARG A 692 -21.90 -7.96 -30.39
C ARG A 692 -21.27 -6.81 -29.61
N SER A 693 -21.31 -6.87 -28.29
CA SER A 693 -20.46 -6.02 -27.42
C SER A 693 -19.21 -6.78 -27.06
N VAL A 694 -18.05 -6.31 -27.51
CA VAL A 694 -16.77 -6.99 -27.33
C VAL A 694 -15.88 -6.18 -26.41
N LEU A 695 -15.37 -6.84 -25.38
CA LEU A 695 -14.37 -6.31 -24.45
C LEU A 695 -12.99 -6.77 -24.87
N VAL A 696 -12.03 -5.84 -24.89
CA VAL A 696 -10.61 -6.09 -25.11
C VAL A 696 -9.83 -5.58 -23.92
N GLY A 697 -8.90 -6.40 -23.42
CA GLY A 697 -7.98 -6.02 -22.36
C GLY A 697 -6.54 -6.40 -22.68
N THR A 698 -5.61 -5.61 -22.17
CA THR A 698 -4.16 -5.84 -22.30
C THR A 698 -3.52 -6.05 -20.93
N MET A 699 -2.29 -6.57 -20.91
CA MET A 699 -1.57 -6.79 -19.65
C MET A 699 -0.91 -5.52 -19.10
N GLY A 700 -0.81 -4.43 -19.88
CA GLY A 700 -0.14 -3.22 -19.41
C GLY A 700 1.33 -3.48 -19.07
N ARG A 701 1.71 -3.08 -17.86
CA ARG A 701 3.03 -3.36 -17.29
C ARG A 701 3.22 -4.84 -16.94
N GLY A 702 2.15 -5.60 -16.75
CA GLY A 702 2.24 -6.98 -16.26
C GLY A 702 2.69 -8.02 -17.28
N GLY A 703 2.74 -7.66 -18.56
CA GLY A 703 3.33 -8.53 -19.57
C GLY A 703 2.95 -8.16 -20.99
N LYS A 704 3.18 -9.11 -21.90
CA LYS A 704 2.95 -8.96 -23.34
C LYS A 704 1.82 -9.88 -23.74
N GLY A 705 0.60 -9.35 -23.73
CA GLY A 705 -0.58 -10.12 -24.07
C GLY A 705 -1.83 -9.27 -24.18
N MET A 706 -2.80 -9.82 -24.89
CA MET A 706 -4.10 -9.21 -25.12
C MET A 706 -5.16 -10.29 -25.27
N PHE A 707 -6.37 -10.02 -24.80
CA PHE A 707 -7.49 -10.94 -24.91
C PHE A 707 -8.76 -10.18 -25.34
N ALA A 708 -9.70 -10.91 -25.94
CA ALA A 708 -11.01 -10.39 -26.28
C ALA A 708 -12.13 -11.35 -25.87
N LEU A 709 -13.17 -10.79 -25.26
CA LEU A 709 -14.35 -11.48 -24.77
C LEU A 709 -15.61 -10.88 -25.40
N ASP A 710 -16.53 -11.72 -25.83
CA ASP A 710 -17.88 -11.31 -26.17
C ASP A 710 -18.68 -11.17 -24.86
N VAL A 711 -18.98 -9.93 -24.49
CA VAL A 711 -19.70 -9.53 -23.27
C VAL A 711 -21.12 -9.06 -23.58
N THR A 712 -21.65 -9.42 -24.76
CA THR A 712 -23.02 -9.04 -25.17
C THR A 712 -24.06 -9.49 -24.14
N ASN A 713 -23.95 -10.74 -23.67
CA ASN A 713 -24.77 -11.31 -22.61
C ASN A 713 -23.93 -11.51 -21.34
N PRO A 714 -24.15 -10.73 -20.27
CA PRO A 714 -23.35 -10.84 -19.05
C PRO A 714 -23.54 -12.18 -18.31
N GLY A 715 -24.64 -12.90 -18.57
CA GLY A 715 -24.84 -14.26 -18.04
C GLY A 715 -24.18 -15.37 -18.85
N ASN A 716 -23.63 -15.06 -20.04
CA ASN A 716 -22.98 -16.03 -20.92
C ASN A 716 -21.85 -15.38 -21.72
N ILE A 717 -20.80 -14.96 -21.01
CA ILE A 717 -19.59 -14.39 -21.62
C ILE A 717 -18.81 -15.50 -22.35
N SER A 718 -18.33 -15.20 -23.55
CA SER A 718 -17.55 -16.16 -24.37
C SER A 718 -16.21 -15.60 -24.82
N LEU A 719 -15.24 -16.49 -25.05
CA LEU A 719 -13.90 -16.15 -25.51
C LEU A 719 -13.88 -15.96 -27.03
N LEU A 720 -13.34 -14.84 -27.49
CA LEU A 720 -12.98 -14.69 -28.90
C LEU A 720 -11.55 -15.17 -29.14
N TRP A 721 -10.61 -14.66 -28.35
CA TRP A 721 -9.20 -15.07 -28.38
C TRP A 721 -8.44 -14.58 -27.14
N ASP A 722 -7.35 -15.29 -26.81
CA ASP A 722 -6.39 -14.94 -25.75
C ASP A 722 -4.98 -15.16 -26.32
N LYS A 723 -4.21 -14.07 -26.43
CA LYS A 723 -2.98 -13.99 -27.22
C LYS A 723 -1.82 -13.51 -26.35
N THR A 724 -0.67 -14.14 -26.50
CA THR A 724 0.58 -13.74 -25.84
C THR A 724 1.59 -13.19 -26.86
N SER A 725 2.78 -12.81 -26.41
CA SER A 725 3.87 -12.42 -27.32
C SER A 725 4.29 -13.50 -28.32
N THR A 726 3.97 -14.78 -28.09
CA THR A 726 4.24 -15.83 -29.10
C THR A 726 3.28 -15.75 -30.28
N ASP A 727 2.06 -15.24 -30.08
CA ASP A 727 1.08 -15.00 -31.14
C ASP A 727 1.21 -13.59 -31.75
N LEU A 728 1.69 -12.63 -30.96
CA LEU A 728 1.80 -11.21 -31.29
C LEU A 728 3.27 -10.79 -31.28
N GLY A 729 4.06 -11.25 -32.26
CA GLY A 729 5.51 -11.07 -32.25
C GLY A 729 6.00 -9.63 -32.14
N ALA A 730 5.27 -8.65 -32.69
CA ALA A 730 5.64 -7.23 -32.60
C ALA A 730 5.31 -6.60 -31.22
N LEU A 731 4.48 -7.24 -30.39
CA LEU A 731 3.92 -6.66 -29.17
C LEU A 731 4.96 -6.64 -28.04
N GLY A 732 5.14 -5.47 -27.45
CA GLY A 732 5.83 -5.24 -26.18
C GLY A 732 4.84 -5.12 -25.01
N ASN A 733 5.23 -4.37 -23.98
CA ASN A 733 4.33 -3.96 -22.92
C ASN A 733 3.44 -2.82 -23.43
N ASN A 734 2.24 -3.14 -23.89
CA ASN A 734 1.29 -2.11 -24.33
C ASN A 734 0.76 -1.33 -23.13
N LEU A 735 1.17 -0.06 -23.00
CA LEU A 735 0.83 0.81 -21.87
C LEU A 735 -0.39 1.71 -22.14
N GLY A 736 -1.05 1.52 -23.28
CA GLY A 736 -2.04 2.44 -23.80
C GLY A 736 -3.37 1.80 -24.12
N LYS A 737 -4.45 2.57 -24.02
CA LYS A 737 -5.81 2.12 -24.34
C LYS A 737 -5.92 1.50 -25.73
N PRO A 738 -6.41 0.25 -25.83
CA PRO A 738 -6.76 -0.35 -27.11
C PRO A 738 -7.89 0.41 -27.78
N ILE A 739 -7.76 0.75 -29.07
CA ILE A 739 -8.82 1.40 -29.83
C ILE A 739 -9.50 0.38 -30.74
N ILE A 740 -10.83 0.32 -30.70
CA ILE A 740 -11.63 -0.53 -31.59
C ILE A 740 -12.27 0.36 -32.66
N GLY A 741 -12.10 -0.01 -33.93
CA GLY A 741 -12.70 0.70 -35.05
C GLY A 741 -12.75 -0.12 -36.32
N GLN A 742 -13.64 0.27 -37.24
CA GLN A 742 -13.72 -0.34 -38.56
C GLN A 742 -12.72 0.32 -39.51
N LEU A 743 -11.97 -0.50 -40.26
CA LEU A 743 -11.07 -0.03 -41.32
C LEU A 743 -11.76 -0.11 -42.69
N GLY A 744 -11.16 0.51 -43.72
CA GLY A 744 -11.73 0.58 -45.07
C GLY A 744 -11.99 -0.77 -45.77
N ASN A 745 -11.54 -1.90 -45.20
CA ASN A 745 -11.89 -3.24 -45.67
C ASN A 745 -13.22 -3.77 -45.09
N GLY A 746 -13.93 -2.97 -44.27
CA GLY A 746 -15.21 -3.32 -43.65
C GLY A 746 -15.09 -4.21 -42.42
N GLN A 747 -13.88 -4.53 -41.95
CA GLN A 747 -13.65 -5.34 -40.75
C GLN A 747 -13.26 -4.47 -39.54
N TRP A 748 -13.55 -4.99 -38.35
CA TRP A 748 -13.24 -4.35 -37.08
C TRP A 748 -11.88 -4.80 -36.56
N TYR A 749 -11.06 -3.84 -36.15
CA TYR A 749 -9.72 -4.09 -35.62
C TYR A 749 -9.54 -3.44 -34.26
N VAL A 750 -8.77 -4.13 -33.42
CA VAL A 750 -8.05 -3.52 -32.31
C VAL A 750 -6.78 -2.88 -32.86
N MET A 751 -6.59 -1.61 -32.56
CA MET A 751 -5.42 -0.82 -32.93
C MET A 751 -4.69 -0.42 -31.65
N VAL A 752 -3.42 -0.80 -31.56
CA VAL A 752 -2.55 -0.48 -30.41
C VAL A 752 -1.14 -0.16 -30.87
N GLY A 753 -0.46 0.73 -30.15
CA GLY A 753 0.98 0.81 -30.23
C GLY A 753 1.60 -0.40 -29.54
N ASN A 754 2.70 -0.91 -30.08
CA ASN A 754 3.34 -2.10 -29.54
C ASN A 754 3.91 -1.91 -28.12
N GLY A 755 4.22 -0.68 -27.72
CA GLY A 755 4.84 -0.37 -26.44
C GLY A 755 6.30 -0.85 -26.31
N PRO A 756 6.97 -0.51 -25.20
CA PRO A 756 8.37 -0.87 -24.95
C PRO A 756 8.60 -2.38 -24.80
N ASN A 757 9.87 -2.78 -24.79
CA ASN A 757 10.31 -4.17 -24.58
C ASN A 757 9.81 -5.15 -25.65
N SER A 758 9.48 -4.69 -26.85
CA SER A 758 9.15 -5.56 -27.99
C SER A 758 10.39 -6.33 -28.47
N SER A 759 10.23 -7.42 -29.24
CA SER A 759 11.38 -8.15 -29.77
C SER A 759 12.05 -7.34 -30.90
N GLY A 760 13.02 -6.50 -30.54
CA GLY A 760 13.74 -5.60 -31.45
C GLY A 760 13.66 -4.12 -31.07
N ASP A 761 12.96 -3.78 -29.98
CA ASP A 761 12.83 -2.42 -29.46
C ASP A 761 12.45 -1.39 -30.56
N SER A 762 11.52 -1.80 -31.42
CA SER A 762 10.95 -1.01 -32.52
C SER A 762 9.67 -0.30 -32.10
N ALA A 763 9.30 0.75 -32.83
CA ALA A 763 7.98 1.37 -32.72
C ALA A 763 7.06 0.92 -33.88
N ASP A 764 6.05 0.12 -33.55
CA ASP A 764 5.14 -0.49 -34.53
C ASP A 764 3.68 -0.30 -34.14
N LEU A 765 2.81 -0.04 -35.13
CA LEU A 765 1.37 -0.10 -34.96
C LEU A 765 0.93 -1.55 -35.12
N VAL A 766 0.31 -2.12 -34.09
CA VAL A 766 -0.23 -3.48 -34.10
C VAL A 766 -1.73 -3.43 -34.37
N LEU A 767 -2.16 -4.24 -35.33
CA LEU A 767 -3.55 -4.42 -35.72
C LEU A 767 -3.94 -5.86 -35.41
N VAL A 768 -5.06 -6.05 -34.72
CA VAL A 768 -5.64 -7.39 -34.48
C VAL A 768 -7.08 -7.38 -34.92
N ASN A 769 -7.45 -8.25 -35.85
CA ASN A 769 -8.86 -8.41 -36.23
C ASN A 769 -9.65 -8.82 -34.99
N LEU A 770 -10.66 -8.02 -34.64
CA LEU A 770 -11.34 -8.14 -33.36
C LEU A 770 -12.06 -9.48 -33.19
N LEU A 771 -12.61 -10.05 -34.27
CA LEU A 771 -13.41 -11.27 -34.20
C LEU A 771 -12.56 -12.54 -34.38
N THR A 772 -11.52 -12.50 -35.23
CA THR A 772 -10.71 -13.68 -35.55
C THR A 772 -9.40 -13.78 -34.76
N GLY A 773 -8.93 -12.67 -34.19
CA GLY A 773 -7.65 -12.59 -33.49
C GLY A 773 -6.42 -12.67 -34.41
N VAL A 774 -6.61 -12.57 -35.73
CA VAL A 774 -5.51 -12.50 -36.71
C VAL A 774 -4.83 -11.15 -36.58
N SER A 775 -3.51 -11.15 -36.42
CA SER A 775 -2.71 -9.95 -36.18
C SER A 775 -1.81 -9.60 -37.36
N SER A 776 -1.49 -8.32 -37.48
CA SER A 776 -0.47 -7.75 -38.36
C SER A 776 0.16 -6.53 -37.70
N SER A 777 1.29 -6.06 -38.20
CA SER A 777 1.90 -4.81 -37.75
C SER A 777 2.33 -3.93 -38.92
N ILE A 778 2.36 -2.62 -38.67
CA ILE A 778 2.90 -1.61 -39.59
C ILE A 778 4.07 -0.95 -38.88
N ALA A 779 5.28 -1.24 -39.36
CA ALA A 779 6.50 -0.70 -38.79
C ALA A 779 6.71 0.76 -39.17
N THR A 780 7.16 1.58 -38.22
CA THR A 780 7.60 2.95 -38.50
C THR A 780 9.01 3.01 -39.09
N GLY A 781 9.81 1.96 -38.85
CA GLY A 781 11.24 1.90 -39.17
C GLY A 781 12.15 2.50 -38.09
N ALA A 782 11.60 3.07 -37.01
CA ALA A 782 12.39 3.56 -35.89
C ALA A 782 12.72 2.44 -34.89
N THR A 783 13.99 2.36 -34.48
CA THR A 783 14.54 1.30 -33.61
C THR A 783 15.41 1.86 -32.49
N GLY A 784 15.83 0.98 -31.57
CA GLY A 784 16.76 1.27 -30.47
C GLY A 784 16.01 1.77 -29.25
N ASP A 785 15.72 0.88 -28.29
CA ASP A 785 14.96 1.14 -27.06
C ASP A 785 13.68 1.97 -27.30
N ASN A 786 12.93 1.61 -28.33
CA ASN A 786 11.72 2.33 -28.73
C ASN A 786 10.45 1.49 -28.48
N GLY A 787 9.31 2.13 -28.62
CA GLY A 787 7.99 1.53 -28.55
C GLY A 787 6.97 2.57 -28.97
N LEU A 788 6.01 2.18 -29.81
CA LEU A 788 4.91 3.05 -30.19
C LEU A 788 3.94 3.12 -29.00
N SER A 789 3.60 4.34 -28.59
CA SER A 789 2.73 4.61 -27.45
C SER A 789 1.26 4.47 -27.82
N SER A 790 0.35 4.90 -26.92
CA SER A 790 -1.09 4.90 -27.16
C SER A 790 -1.47 5.59 -28.49
N VAL A 791 -2.44 5.01 -29.19
CA VAL A 791 -2.85 5.46 -30.52
C VAL A 791 -4.15 6.27 -30.47
N LEU A 792 -4.29 7.20 -31.41
CA LEU A 792 -5.53 7.90 -31.73
C LEU A 792 -6.00 7.45 -33.11
N ALA A 793 -7.18 6.84 -33.19
CA ALA A 793 -7.82 6.54 -34.47
C ALA A 793 -8.73 7.70 -34.92
N TRP A 794 -8.70 8.03 -36.21
CA TRP A 794 -9.38 9.17 -36.78
C TRP A 794 -10.12 8.80 -38.07
N SER A 795 -11.34 9.33 -38.22
CA SER A 795 -12.16 9.27 -39.45
C SER A 795 -12.23 10.68 -40.04
N SER A 796 -11.51 10.93 -41.12
CA SER A 796 -11.34 12.28 -41.66
C SER A 796 -12.62 12.87 -42.25
N ASN A 797 -13.53 12.03 -42.74
CA ASN A 797 -14.81 12.37 -43.34
C ASN A 797 -16.02 12.11 -42.42
N ASN A 798 -15.80 11.65 -41.18
CA ASN A 798 -16.83 11.39 -40.17
C ASN A 798 -17.87 10.32 -40.59
N ASP A 799 -17.43 9.29 -41.31
CA ASP A 799 -18.25 8.15 -41.75
C ASP A 799 -18.12 6.90 -40.83
N TYR A 800 -17.43 7.06 -39.69
CA TYR A 800 -17.09 6.01 -38.71
C TYR A 800 -16.05 4.98 -39.19
N ILE A 801 -15.47 5.18 -40.37
CA ILE A 801 -14.36 4.36 -40.88
C ILE A 801 -13.05 5.07 -40.56
N VAL A 802 -12.14 4.36 -39.91
CA VAL A 802 -10.81 4.89 -39.56
C VAL A 802 -9.93 4.90 -40.81
N ASP A 803 -9.45 6.09 -41.16
CA ASP A 803 -8.56 6.32 -42.31
C ASP A 803 -7.19 6.85 -41.90
N ARG A 804 -7.06 7.36 -40.66
CA ARG A 804 -5.80 7.85 -40.11
C ARG A 804 -5.63 7.39 -38.67
N ILE A 805 -4.39 7.05 -38.32
CA ILE A 805 -4.01 6.75 -36.94
C ILE A 805 -2.81 7.62 -36.58
N TYR A 806 -2.82 8.20 -35.38
CA TYR A 806 -1.72 9.02 -34.86
C TYR A 806 -1.17 8.42 -33.58
N ALA A 807 0.15 8.45 -33.40
CA ALA A 807 0.79 7.95 -32.18
C ALA A 807 2.17 8.57 -31.98
N GLY A 808 2.53 8.78 -30.71
CA GLY A 808 3.90 9.11 -30.32
C GLY A 808 4.75 7.86 -30.12
N ASP A 809 6.06 8.03 -29.96
CA ASP A 809 6.98 6.97 -29.53
C ASP A 809 7.94 7.43 -28.42
N LEU A 810 8.66 6.48 -27.83
CA LEU A 810 9.62 6.72 -26.74
C LEU A 810 10.87 7.50 -27.18
N ARG A 811 11.06 7.68 -28.49
CA ARG A 811 12.11 8.52 -29.07
C ARG A 811 11.61 9.92 -29.47
N GLY A 812 10.38 10.26 -29.12
CA GLY A 812 9.78 11.58 -29.34
C GLY A 812 9.27 11.84 -30.75
N ASN A 813 9.15 10.82 -31.59
CA ASN A 813 8.55 10.98 -32.91
C ASN A 813 7.02 10.93 -32.80
N LEU A 814 6.34 11.85 -33.47
CA LEU A 814 4.90 11.77 -33.72
C LEU A 814 4.67 11.20 -35.12
N TRP A 815 3.95 10.09 -35.19
CA TRP A 815 3.67 9.34 -36.40
C TRP A 815 2.22 9.52 -36.85
N ARG A 816 2.01 9.56 -38.16
CA ARG A 816 0.73 9.36 -38.83
C ARG A 816 0.78 8.08 -39.66
N PHE A 817 -0.27 7.28 -39.58
CA PHE A 817 -0.49 6.12 -40.43
C PHE A 817 -1.70 6.41 -41.32
N ASP A 818 -1.47 6.51 -42.63
CA ASP A 818 -2.55 6.62 -43.61
C ASP A 818 -3.02 5.20 -43.98
N MET A 819 -4.28 4.89 -43.67
CA MET A 819 -4.81 3.53 -43.73
C MET A 819 -5.53 3.25 -45.06
N THR A 820 -5.22 2.11 -45.67
CA THR A 820 -5.88 1.56 -46.86
C THR A 820 -6.40 0.15 -46.54
N GLY A 821 -7.50 0.07 -45.79
CA GLY A 821 -7.94 -1.18 -45.18
C GLY A 821 -7.05 -1.56 -44.00
N ALA A 822 -6.61 -2.82 -43.92
CA ALA A 822 -5.73 -3.32 -42.84
C ALA A 822 -4.23 -3.09 -43.07
N THR A 823 -3.87 -2.35 -44.12
CA THR A 823 -2.49 -1.91 -44.41
C THR A 823 -2.43 -0.39 -44.37
N GLY A 824 -1.23 0.18 -44.25
CA GLY A 824 -1.07 1.63 -44.24
C GLY A 824 0.37 2.07 -44.38
N LYS A 825 0.55 3.38 -44.59
CA LYS A 825 1.86 4.03 -44.71
C LYS A 825 2.16 4.87 -43.46
N ALA A 826 3.25 4.55 -42.77
CA ALA A 826 3.76 5.38 -41.68
C ALA A 826 4.52 6.61 -42.20
N THR A 827 4.22 7.79 -41.65
CA THR A 827 4.90 9.06 -41.93
C THR A 827 5.22 9.76 -40.62
N ARG A 828 6.48 10.14 -40.40
CA ARG A 828 6.84 10.96 -39.24
C ARG A 828 6.39 12.41 -39.47
N LEU A 829 5.44 12.87 -38.67
CA LEU A 829 4.95 14.26 -38.71
C LEU A 829 5.88 15.20 -37.97
N PHE A 830 6.40 14.80 -36.82
CA PHE A 830 7.22 15.66 -35.98
C PHE A 830 8.21 14.84 -35.13
N ALA A 831 9.29 15.47 -34.68
CA ALA A 831 10.21 14.93 -33.70
C ALA A 831 10.37 15.93 -32.56
N ALA A 832 9.76 15.61 -31.40
CA ALA A 832 9.79 16.43 -30.21
C ALA A 832 11.18 16.40 -29.56
N GLN A 833 11.76 17.58 -29.41
CA GLN A 833 13.09 17.75 -28.84
C GLN A 833 13.18 19.08 -28.09
N PHE A 834 13.89 19.11 -26.97
CA PHE A 834 14.30 20.34 -26.28
C PHE A 834 15.83 20.47 -26.37
N GLY A 835 16.30 21.48 -27.11
CA GLY A 835 17.69 21.53 -27.55
C GLY A 835 18.03 20.31 -28.41
N ALA A 836 19.06 19.55 -28.02
CA ALA A 836 19.47 18.31 -28.68
C ALA A 836 18.86 17.04 -28.07
N LYS A 837 18.02 17.16 -27.03
CA LYS A 837 17.46 16.02 -26.31
C LYS A 837 16.07 15.67 -26.87
N ALA A 838 15.90 14.45 -27.34
CA ALA A 838 14.59 13.92 -27.71
C ALA A 838 13.68 13.82 -26.49
N GLN A 839 12.40 14.12 -26.67
CA GLN A 839 11.40 14.11 -25.60
C GLN A 839 10.40 12.97 -25.85
N PRO A 840 10.37 11.90 -25.03
CA PRO A 840 9.48 10.76 -25.24
C PRO A 840 8.01 11.19 -25.24
N ILE A 841 7.15 10.50 -26.00
CA ILE A 841 5.70 10.74 -26.00
C ILE A 841 5.02 9.46 -25.55
N THR A 842 4.48 9.39 -24.32
CA THR A 842 3.82 8.19 -23.79
C THR A 842 2.29 8.23 -23.83
N ALA A 843 1.71 9.43 -23.81
CA ALA A 843 0.25 9.62 -23.87
C ALA A 843 -0.28 9.51 -25.31
N ALA A 844 -1.56 9.19 -25.46
CA ALA A 844 -2.21 9.26 -26.78
C ALA A 844 -2.34 10.73 -27.20
N PRO A 845 -2.06 11.08 -28.46
CA PRO A 845 -2.45 12.38 -28.98
C PRO A 845 -3.97 12.56 -28.93
N ALA A 846 -4.43 13.79 -28.75
CA ALA A 846 -5.79 14.19 -29.03
C ALA A 846 -5.86 14.91 -30.39
N ALA A 847 -7.01 14.89 -31.04
CA ALA A 847 -7.21 15.65 -32.27
C ALA A 847 -8.54 16.40 -32.30
N ALA A 848 -8.56 17.52 -33.00
CA ALA A 848 -9.77 18.25 -33.31
C ALA A 848 -9.66 18.93 -34.68
N LYS A 849 -10.80 19.25 -35.29
CA LYS A 849 -10.84 20.20 -36.42
C LYS A 849 -11.07 21.59 -35.89
N ASP A 850 -10.22 22.53 -36.28
CA ASP A 850 -10.45 23.94 -36.02
C ASP A 850 -11.70 24.39 -36.78
N PRO A 851 -12.77 24.85 -36.08
CA PRO A 851 -14.00 25.29 -36.73
C PRO A 851 -13.81 26.47 -37.68
N SER A 852 -12.77 27.29 -37.47
CA SER A 852 -12.52 28.49 -38.25
C SER A 852 -11.78 28.21 -39.57
N THR A 853 -10.83 27.25 -39.56
CA THR A 853 -10.00 26.93 -40.72
C THR A 853 -10.33 25.59 -41.37
N GLY A 854 -11.02 24.69 -40.66
CA GLY A 854 -11.29 23.32 -41.07
C GLY A 854 -10.08 22.38 -41.00
N LEU A 855 -8.92 22.87 -40.53
CA LEU A 855 -7.68 22.10 -40.43
C LEU A 855 -7.71 21.15 -39.24
N THR A 856 -7.09 19.98 -39.39
CA THR A 856 -6.92 19.00 -38.30
C THR A 856 -5.72 19.39 -37.44
N TRP A 857 -5.94 19.50 -36.14
CA TRP A 857 -4.94 19.74 -35.12
C TRP A 857 -4.68 18.49 -34.27
N LEU A 858 -3.43 18.31 -33.84
CA LEU A 858 -2.96 17.24 -32.97
C LEU A 858 -2.38 17.84 -31.69
N PHE A 859 -2.83 17.38 -30.53
CA PHE A 859 -2.41 17.86 -29.21
C PHE A 859 -1.78 16.74 -28.43
N PHE A 860 -0.57 16.96 -27.90
CA PHE A 860 0.13 15.96 -27.10
C PHE A 860 1.18 16.62 -26.23
N GLY A 861 1.40 16.06 -25.05
CA GLY A 861 2.52 16.43 -24.20
C GLY A 861 3.62 15.37 -24.21
N THR A 862 4.83 15.76 -23.82
CA THR A 862 5.98 14.87 -23.73
C THR A 862 6.29 14.47 -22.28
N GLY A 863 7.01 13.36 -22.16
CA GLY A 863 7.48 12.77 -20.92
C GLY A 863 7.32 11.27 -20.89
N LYS A 864 7.93 10.65 -19.88
CA LYS A 864 7.71 9.26 -19.50
C LYS A 864 7.77 9.11 -17.98
N TYR A 865 7.04 8.13 -17.47
CA TYR A 865 6.97 7.82 -16.04
C TYR A 865 6.82 6.30 -15.84
N LEU A 866 7.78 5.56 -16.41
CA LEU A 866 7.72 4.12 -16.62
C LEU A 866 8.72 3.36 -15.74
N SER A 867 9.82 3.98 -15.33
CA SER A 867 10.85 3.39 -14.47
C SER A 867 11.32 4.33 -13.36
N ASP A 868 12.02 3.79 -12.36
CA ASP A 868 12.55 4.56 -11.23
C ASP A 868 13.48 5.70 -11.68
N GLY A 869 14.22 5.50 -12.78
CA GLY A 869 15.06 6.54 -13.38
C GLY A 869 14.27 7.75 -13.88
N ASP A 870 12.98 7.61 -14.13
CA ASP A 870 12.12 8.72 -14.55
C ASP A 870 11.78 9.65 -13.38
N ILE A 871 11.78 9.16 -12.14
CA ILE A 871 11.40 9.93 -10.94
C ILE A 871 12.45 11.03 -10.64
N SER A 872 13.73 10.73 -10.85
CA SER A 872 14.82 11.69 -10.62
C SER A 872 15.16 12.55 -11.84
N ASN A 873 14.62 12.21 -13.03
CA ASN A 873 14.91 12.94 -14.27
C ASN A 873 14.22 14.31 -14.25
N LYS A 874 15.00 15.39 -14.45
CA LYS A 874 14.49 16.78 -14.48
C LYS A 874 14.53 17.44 -15.87
N ASP A 875 14.73 16.65 -16.92
CA ASP A 875 14.76 17.17 -18.29
C ASP A 875 13.42 17.82 -18.67
N VAL A 876 13.53 19.00 -19.30
CA VAL A 876 12.37 19.81 -19.70
C VAL A 876 11.50 19.04 -20.68
N GLN A 877 10.20 18.96 -20.38
CA GLN A 877 9.16 18.44 -21.27
C GLN A 877 8.34 19.59 -21.86
N THR A 878 7.55 19.29 -22.90
CA THR A 878 6.84 20.28 -23.69
C THR A 878 5.45 19.79 -24.05
N TRP A 879 4.48 20.70 -24.02
CA TRP A 879 3.13 20.50 -24.55
C TRP A 879 3.02 21.11 -25.94
N TYR A 880 2.53 20.36 -26.92
CA TYR A 880 2.42 20.79 -28.31
C TYR A 880 0.97 20.78 -28.81
N GLY A 881 0.67 21.71 -29.72
CA GLY A 881 -0.47 21.65 -30.62
C GLY A 881 0.00 21.87 -32.06
N LEU A 882 -0.12 20.85 -32.91
CA LEU A 882 0.41 20.85 -34.28
C LEU A 882 -0.70 20.74 -35.33
N ILE A 883 -0.50 21.38 -36.48
CA ILE A 883 -1.44 21.31 -37.60
C ILE A 883 -1.03 20.19 -38.56
N ASP A 884 -1.85 19.14 -38.72
CA ASP A 884 -1.60 18.10 -39.72
C ASP A 884 -1.97 18.58 -41.12
N ARG A 885 -0.94 18.93 -41.89
CA ARG A 885 -1.04 19.37 -43.28
C ARG A 885 -0.66 18.29 -44.30
N GLY A 886 -0.52 17.03 -43.90
CA GLY A 886 -0.06 16.01 -44.83
C GLY A 886 1.47 15.83 -44.88
N ARG A 887 2.24 16.77 -44.31
CA ARG A 887 3.71 16.86 -44.41
C ARG A 887 4.40 16.91 -43.04
N SER A 888 5.70 16.60 -43.00
CA SER A 888 6.50 16.76 -41.79
C SER A 888 6.67 18.24 -41.41
N ILE A 889 6.71 18.48 -40.10
CA ILE A 889 6.95 19.77 -39.44
C ILE A 889 8.40 19.79 -38.95
N ALA A 890 9.08 20.95 -39.05
CA ALA A 890 10.47 21.09 -38.66
C ALA A 890 10.64 20.91 -37.14
N SER A 891 11.58 20.04 -36.72
CA SER A 891 11.81 19.73 -35.31
C SER A 891 12.52 20.84 -34.53
N ASP A 892 13.07 21.85 -35.23
CA ASP A 892 13.67 23.05 -34.62
C ASP A 892 12.62 24.03 -34.05
N ARG A 893 11.32 23.71 -34.19
CA ARG A 893 10.18 24.48 -33.70
C ARG A 893 10.03 25.87 -34.37
N SER A 894 10.75 26.15 -35.45
CA SER A 894 10.78 27.47 -36.11
C SER A 894 9.43 27.91 -36.71
N SER A 895 8.53 26.97 -37.01
CA SER A 895 7.19 27.24 -37.52
C SER A 895 6.08 27.22 -36.45
N LEU A 896 6.45 27.06 -35.17
CA LEU A 896 5.54 26.98 -34.03
C LEU A 896 5.63 28.26 -33.18
N ASN A 897 4.50 28.73 -32.65
CA ASN A 897 4.50 29.80 -31.66
C ASN A 897 4.80 29.26 -30.27
N LYS A 898 5.69 29.92 -29.53
CA LYS A 898 5.99 29.60 -28.14
C LYS A 898 4.92 30.21 -27.23
N VAL A 899 4.49 29.46 -26.20
CA VAL A 899 3.66 29.94 -25.10
C VAL A 899 4.43 29.72 -23.80
N ASP A 900 4.59 30.76 -22.98
CA ASP A 900 5.28 30.67 -21.70
C ASP A 900 4.33 30.57 -20.50
N ILE A 901 4.79 29.87 -19.46
CA ILE A 901 4.20 29.96 -18.12
C ILE A 901 4.76 31.23 -17.49
N VAL A 902 3.90 32.22 -17.26
CA VAL A 902 4.35 33.58 -16.88
C VAL A 902 4.31 33.82 -15.38
N GLU A 903 3.39 33.19 -14.65
CA GLU A 903 3.25 33.38 -13.21
C GLU A 903 2.82 32.10 -12.49
N GLN A 904 3.26 31.96 -11.25
CA GLN A 904 2.74 31.02 -10.25
C GLN A 904 2.57 31.75 -8.92
N GLY A 905 1.49 31.47 -8.21
CA GLY A 905 1.16 32.12 -6.95
C GLY A 905 0.02 31.40 -6.24
N VAL A 906 -0.55 32.03 -5.21
CA VAL A 906 -1.66 31.46 -4.44
C VAL A 906 -2.92 32.32 -4.61
N VAL A 907 -4.04 31.68 -4.94
CA VAL A 907 -5.38 32.29 -5.02
C VAL A 907 -6.32 31.41 -4.21
N ASN A 908 -7.08 32.00 -3.27
CA ASN A 908 -8.01 31.28 -2.38
C ASN A 908 -7.40 30.04 -1.70
N GLY A 909 -6.14 30.15 -1.24
CA GLY A 909 -5.42 29.07 -0.56
C GLY A 909 -4.90 27.95 -1.47
N ARG A 910 -5.06 28.08 -2.80
CA ARG A 910 -4.58 27.11 -3.79
C ARG A 910 -3.43 27.68 -4.62
N THR A 911 -2.41 26.88 -4.87
CA THR A 911 -1.36 27.23 -5.83
C THR A 911 -1.93 27.19 -7.25
N VAL A 912 -1.74 28.26 -8.00
CA VAL A 912 -2.27 28.44 -9.35
C VAL A 912 -1.17 28.88 -10.32
N ARG A 913 -1.46 28.74 -11.61
CA ARG A 913 -0.56 29.10 -12.71
C ARG A 913 -1.29 29.96 -13.73
N VAL A 914 -0.57 30.93 -14.29
CA VAL A 914 -1.01 31.77 -15.41
C VAL A 914 -0.06 31.57 -16.58
N ILE A 915 -0.62 31.38 -17.78
CA ILE A 915 0.14 31.30 -19.04
C ILE A 915 0.01 32.59 -19.84
N GLU A 916 0.87 32.73 -20.84
CA GLU A 916 0.87 33.85 -21.77
C GLU A 916 -0.45 33.95 -22.54
N ASP A 917 -0.88 35.19 -22.80
CA ASP A 917 -1.99 35.46 -23.70
C ASP A 917 -1.47 35.45 -25.13
N GLN A 918 -1.61 34.30 -25.80
CA GLN A 918 -1.23 34.12 -27.20
C GLN A 918 -2.50 34.05 -28.06
N PRO A 919 -2.84 35.13 -28.79
CA PRO A 919 -4.10 35.22 -29.53
C PRO A 919 -4.06 34.58 -30.92
N SER A 920 -2.88 34.23 -31.44
CA SER A 920 -2.71 33.67 -32.79
C SER A 920 -1.80 32.44 -32.82
N PRO A 921 -2.13 31.38 -33.59
CA PRO A 921 -1.24 30.25 -33.78
C PRO A 921 -0.02 30.58 -34.65
N GLY A 922 1.03 29.77 -34.52
CA GLY A 922 2.11 29.72 -35.49
C GLY A 922 1.66 29.06 -36.79
N ALA A 923 2.52 29.09 -37.82
CA ALA A 923 2.20 28.57 -39.15
C ALA A 923 1.85 27.06 -39.15
N ASP A 924 2.54 26.29 -38.31
CA ASP A 924 2.33 24.85 -38.14
C ASP A 924 1.85 24.46 -36.72
N GLY A 925 1.61 25.45 -35.83
CA GLY A 925 1.08 25.19 -34.48
C GLY A 925 1.69 26.03 -33.36
N TRP A 926 1.73 25.46 -32.16
CA TRP A 926 2.28 26.05 -30.94
C TRP A 926 2.98 25.02 -30.04
N TYR A 927 3.81 25.50 -29.12
CA TYR A 927 4.41 24.69 -28.06
C TYR A 927 4.55 25.48 -26.74
N MET A 928 4.50 24.77 -25.62
CA MET A 928 4.71 25.29 -24.27
C MET A 928 5.71 24.41 -23.53
N ASP A 929 6.89 24.94 -23.23
CA ASP A 929 7.85 24.23 -22.37
C ASP A 929 7.37 24.28 -20.92
N LEU A 930 7.36 23.12 -20.25
CA LEU A 930 6.88 22.96 -18.88
C LEU A 930 7.95 23.40 -17.88
N VAL A 931 8.23 24.71 -17.89
CA VAL A 931 9.22 25.36 -17.03
C VAL A 931 8.53 26.49 -16.28
N PRO A 932 8.30 26.36 -14.96
CA PRO A 932 7.74 27.45 -14.18
C PRO A 932 8.74 28.59 -13.96
N PRO A 933 8.27 29.84 -13.74
CA PRO A 933 9.10 30.93 -13.22
C PRO A 933 9.75 30.55 -11.87
N PRO A 934 11.04 30.88 -11.62
CA PRO A 934 11.92 31.75 -12.41
C PRO A 934 12.72 31.05 -13.53
N GLY A 935 12.34 29.85 -13.97
CA GLY A 935 12.99 29.14 -15.08
C GLY A 935 13.70 27.83 -14.71
N THR A 936 13.46 27.28 -13.51
CA THR A 936 14.12 26.04 -13.05
C THR A 936 13.34 24.82 -13.54
N ALA A 937 14.03 23.89 -14.21
CA ALA A 937 13.43 22.64 -14.65
C ALA A 937 13.13 21.73 -13.44
N GLN A 938 11.85 21.37 -13.28
CA GLN A 938 11.37 20.51 -12.19
C GLN A 938 11.10 19.07 -12.64
N GLY A 939 11.35 18.73 -13.92
CA GLY A 939 10.96 17.43 -14.48
C GLY A 939 9.46 17.29 -14.70
N GLU A 940 8.71 18.40 -14.74
CA GLU A 940 7.29 18.43 -15.06
C GLU A 940 7.02 17.79 -16.44
N ARG A 941 6.02 16.92 -16.52
CA ARG A 941 5.75 16.10 -17.70
C ARG A 941 4.29 15.73 -17.89
N MET A 942 3.91 15.38 -19.12
CA MET A 942 2.56 14.94 -19.46
C MET A 942 2.59 13.49 -19.93
N VAL A 943 2.06 12.61 -19.09
CA VAL A 943 2.01 11.16 -19.34
C VAL A 943 0.59 10.61 -19.48
N VAL A 944 -0.41 11.48 -19.41
CA VAL A 944 -1.83 11.20 -19.66
C VAL A 944 -2.34 12.05 -20.82
N SER A 945 -3.30 11.51 -21.57
CA SER A 945 -3.79 12.12 -22.81
C SER A 945 -4.56 13.42 -22.56
N ASN A 946 -4.43 14.40 -23.46
CA ASN A 946 -5.27 15.59 -23.44
C ASN A 946 -6.72 15.25 -23.80
N PHE A 947 -7.66 16.08 -23.36
CA PHE A 947 -9.06 15.98 -23.80
C PHE A 947 -9.73 17.35 -23.79
N PHE A 948 -10.92 17.43 -24.39
CA PHE A 948 -11.68 18.66 -24.50
C PHE A 948 -12.80 18.72 -23.47
N GLN A 949 -12.96 19.87 -22.82
CA GLN A 949 -14.15 20.21 -22.03
C GLN A 949 -14.70 21.54 -22.55
N GLY A 950 -15.84 21.48 -23.24
CA GLY A 950 -16.34 22.64 -24.00
C GLY A 950 -15.35 23.06 -25.08
N THR A 951 -14.95 24.33 -25.09
CA THR A 951 -13.93 24.86 -26.01
C THR A 951 -12.49 24.82 -25.45
N ALA A 952 -12.30 24.39 -24.20
CA ALA A 952 -10.99 24.33 -23.57
C ALA A 952 -10.31 22.98 -23.84
N LEU A 953 -9.00 23.04 -24.06
CA LEU A 953 -8.12 21.86 -24.05
C LEU A 953 -7.60 21.66 -22.62
N ILE A 954 -7.89 20.50 -22.04
CA ILE A 954 -7.46 20.13 -20.71
C ILE A 954 -6.18 19.30 -20.81
N GLY A 955 -5.19 19.68 -20.02
CA GLY A 955 -3.92 18.99 -19.88
C GLY A 955 -3.56 18.78 -18.43
N THR A 956 -3.11 17.58 -18.11
CA THR A 956 -2.67 17.19 -16.77
C THR A 956 -1.17 16.94 -16.79
N THR A 957 -0.44 17.59 -15.89
CA THR A 957 1.01 17.41 -15.73
C THR A 957 1.33 16.81 -14.38
N ARG A 958 2.48 16.14 -14.31
CA ARG A 958 3.03 15.54 -13.11
C ARG A 958 4.46 16.04 -12.93
N ILE A 959 4.85 16.28 -11.69
CA ILE A 959 6.17 16.74 -11.28
C ILE A 959 6.68 15.72 -10.26
N PRO A 960 7.43 14.70 -10.71
CA PRO A 960 7.99 13.70 -9.80
C PRO A 960 8.90 14.34 -8.76
N ASP A 961 8.84 13.85 -7.52
CA ASP A 961 9.72 14.29 -6.44
C ASP A 961 10.40 13.08 -5.78
N SER A 962 11.65 12.83 -6.16
CA SER A 962 12.47 11.79 -5.56
C SER A 962 13.10 12.21 -4.23
N GLY A 963 12.95 13.47 -3.80
CA GLY A 963 13.49 13.97 -2.55
C GLY A 963 12.51 13.87 -1.38
N ASP A 964 11.25 13.54 -1.67
CA ASP A 964 10.16 13.52 -0.71
C ASP A 964 9.55 12.12 -0.56
N VAL A 965 10.10 11.34 0.37
CA VAL A 965 9.58 10.01 0.79
C VAL A 965 8.09 9.98 1.11
N CYS A 966 7.51 11.13 1.44
CA CYS A 966 6.11 11.24 1.84
C CYS A 966 5.17 11.62 0.71
N LYS A 967 5.75 12.01 -0.43
CA LYS A 967 5.05 12.23 -1.68
C LYS A 967 5.85 11.57 -2.80
N PRO A 968 6.03 10.23 -2.79
CA PRO A 968 6.84 9.57 -3.81
C PRO A 968 6.25 9.70 -5.22
N GLY A 969 4.94 10.00 -5.33
CA GLY A 969 4.30 10.36 -6.60
C GLY A 969 4.59 11.79 -7.06
N GLY A 970 5.22 12.64 -6.26
CA GLY A 970 5.40 14.06 -6.56
C GLY A 970 4.08 14.86 -6.51
N ASN A 971 4.03 16.00 -7.20
CA ASN A 971 2.84 16.86 -7.32
C ASN A 971 2.46 17.05 -8.80
N GLY A 972 1.53 17.95 -9.15
CA GLY A 972 1.25 18.24 -10.55
C GLY A 972 0.22 19.35 -10.76
N PHE A 973 -0.11 19.61 -12.03
CA PHE A 973 -1.09 20.63 -12.41
C PHE A 973 -2.19 20.06 -13.30
N VAL A 974 -3.41 20.60 -13.17
CA VAL A 974 -4.43 20.55 -14.21
C VAL A 974 -4.51 21.92 -14.85
N MET A 975 -4.38 21.98 -16.17
CA MET A 975 -4.38 23.21 -16.96
C MET A 975 -5.50 23.20 -18.00
N ALA A 976 -6.09 24.36 -18.25
CA ALA A 976 -7.12 24.59 -19.25
C ALA A 976 -6.71 25.75 -20.16
N ILE A 977 -6.54 25.46 -21.45
CA ILE A 977 -5.97 26.40 -22.43
C ILE A 977 -6.81 26.49 -23.71
N ASN A 978 -6.53 27.49 -24.53
CA ASN A 978 -7.09 27.55 -25.88
C ASN A 978 -6.38 26.49 -26.78
N PRO A 979 -7.10 25.50 -27.33
CA PRO A 979 -6.49 24.48 -28.17
C PRO A 979 -5.77 25.05 -29.40
N PHE A 980 -6.31 26.08 -30.05
CA PHE A 980 -5.84 26.52 -31.35
C PHE A 980 -4.78 27.61 -31.29
N THR A 981 -4.42 28.10 -30.10
CA THR A 981 -3.31 29.05 -29.93
C THR A 981 -2.31 28.63 -28.86
N GLY A 982 -2.70 27.68 -27.99
CA GLY A 982 -1.95 27.30 -26.80
C GLY A 982 -2.03 28.32 -25.66
N GLY A 983 -2.59 29.50 -25.93
CA GLY A 983 -2.64 30.63 -25.02
C GLY A 983 -3.73 30.54 -23.95
N ARG A 984 -3.69 31.52 -23.05
CA ARG A 984 -4.63 31.69 -21.95
C ARG A 984 -6.08 31.84 -22.43
N MET A 985 -7.02 31.29 -21.66
CA MET A 985 -8.46 31.49 -21.88
C MET A 985 -8.91 32.89 -21.44
N PRO A 986 -9.87 33.52 -22.15
CA PRO A 986 -10.34 34.87 -21.83
C PRO A 986 -11.11 34.95 -20.50
N GLN A 987 -11.66 33.82 -20.03
CA GLN A 987 -12.28 33.67 -18.72
C GLN A 987 -11.60 32.52 -17.99
N SER A 988 -11.56 32.57 -16.65
CA SER A 988 -11.03 31.46 -15.86
C SER A 988 -11.89 30.21 -16.08
N PHE A 989 -11.24 29.09 -16.37
CA PHE A 989 -11.91 27.80 -16.42
C PHE A 989 -12.22 27.27 -15.02
N PHE A 990 -11.36 27.58 -14.04
CA PHE A 990 -11.49 27.14 -12.65
C PHE A 990 -12.24 28.20 -11.84
N ASP A 991 -13.29 27.78 -11.15
CA ASP A 991 -14.11 28.59 -10.24
C ASP A 991 -13.58 28.38 -8.81
N LEU A 992 -12.65 29.25 -8.40
CA LEU A 992 -11.91 29.13 -7.15
C LEU A 992 -12.62 29.85 -5.99
N ASP A 993 -13.51 30.79 -6.28
CA ASP A 993 -14.27 31.55 -5.28
C ASP A 993 -15.77 31.17 -5.21
N GLY A 994 -16.25 30.29 -6.10
CA GLY A 994 -17.63 29.82 -6.14
C GLY A 994 -18.60 30.81 -6.81
N SER A 995 -18.08 31.80 -7.54
CA SER A 995 -18.87 32.81 -8.25
C SER A 995 -19.29 32.41 -9.67
N GLY A 996 -18.82 31.26 -10.16
CA GLY A 996 -19.08 30.80 -11.53
C GLY A 996 -18.17 31.44 -12.58
N GLY A 997 -16.90 31.71 -12.24
CA GLY A 997 -15.83 31.98 -13.21
C GLY A 997 -15.87 33.34 -13.93
N SER A 998 -16.63 34.31 -13.42
CA SER A 998 -16.75 35.67 -14.00
C SER A 998 -16.31 36.79 -13.06
N SER A 999 -15.87 36.47 -11.84
CA SER A 999 -15.43 37.44 -10.84
C SER A 999 -13.94 37.77 -10.96
N THR A 1000 -13.51 38.83 -10.26
CA THR A 1000 -12.07 39.11 -10.03
C THR A 1000 -11.39 38.09 -9.11
N GLY A 1001 -12.15 37.21 -8.44
CA GLY A 1001 -11.65 36.24 -7.47
C GLY A 1001 -10.90 35.05 -8.08
N ASP A 1002 -11.04 34.82 -9.39
CA ASP A 1002 -10.37 33.74 -10.14
C ASP A 1002 -9.15 34.25 -10.94
N THR A 1003 -8.52 35.31 -10.45
CA THR A 1003 -7.36 35.94 -11.10
C THR A 1003 -6.13 35.98 -10.20
N LEU A 1004 -4.96 35.77 -10.79
CA LEU A 1004 -3.68 36.04 -10.17
C LEU A 1004 -3.12 37.32 -10.82
N GLN A 1005 -2.88 38.36 -10.02
CA GLN A 1005 -2.41 39.67 -10.49
C GLN A 1005 -3.29 40.26 -11.63
N GLY A 1006 -4.61 40.04 -11.57
CA GLY A 1006 -5.55 40.50 -12.59
C GLY A 1006 -5.55 39.70 -13.89
N LYS A 1007 -4.79 38.60 -13.97
CA LYS A 1007 -4.78 37.66 -15.10
C LYS A 1007 -5.57 36.41 -14.75
N THR A 1008 -6.35 35.88 -15.70
CA THR A 1008 -7.16 34.67 -15.50
C THR A 1008 -6.28 33.45 -15.18
N VAL A 1009 -6.70 32.65 -14.20
CA VAL A 1009 -6.00 31.42 -13.85
C VAL A 1009 -6.11 30.41 -15.02
N SER A 1010 -4.97 29.82 -15.38
CA SER A 1010 -4.84 28.86 -16.48
C SER A 1010 -4.58 27.43 -16.00
N GLY A 1011 -4.16 27.26 -14.74
CA GLY A 1011 -3.97 25.97 -14.13
C GLY A 1011 -3.96 26.01 -12.61
N ILE A 1012 -4.23 24.86 -12.00
CA ILE A 1012 -4.26 24.65 -10.55
C ILE A 1012 -3.29 23.55 -10.17
N ALA A 1013 -2.61 23.68 -9.02
CA ALA A 1013 -1.74 22.64 -8.50
C ALA A 1013 -2.53 21.62 -7.67
N LEU A 1014 -2.01 20.40 -7.62
CA LEU A 1014 -2.52 19.31 -6.78
C LEU A 1014 -1.37 18.72 -5.95
N ASP A 1015 -1.68 18.34 -4.70
CA ASP A 1015 -0.69 17.96 -3.68
C ASP A 1015 -0.02 16.61 -3.90
N SER A 1016 -0.54 15.84 -4.85
CA SER A 1016 -0.01 14.56 -5.34
C SER A 1016 -0.16 14.49 -6.86
N SER A 1017 0.64 13.65 -7.55
CA SER A 1017 0.55 13.47 -9.00
C SER A 1017 -0.88 13.21 -9.46
N PRO A 1018 -1.44 14.08 -10.32
CA PRO A 1018 -2.82 13.96 -10.73
C PRO A 1018 -3.04 13.03 -11.92
N ASN A 1019 -4.25 12.48 -11.96
CA ASN A 1019 -4.80 11.74 -13.08
C ASN A 1019 -5.72 12.65 -13.91
N ASN A 1020 -6.20 12.15 -15.05
CA ASN A 1020 -7.12 12.93 -15.85
C ASN A 1020 -8.42 13.21 -15.08
N PRO A 1021 -8.87 14.48 -14.98
CA PRO A 1021 -10.11 14.80 -14.30
C PRO A 1021 -11.33 14.23 -15.01
N ILE A 1022 -12.39 13.99 -14.23
CA ILE A 1022 -13.75 13.76 -14.72
C ILE A 1022 -14.63 14.98 -14.42
N PHE A 1023 -15.69 15.16 -15.20
CA PHE A 1023 -16.58 16.32 -15.10
C PHE A 1023 -18.02 15.91 -14.87
N ILE A 1024 -18.58 16.31 -13.74
CA ILE A 1024 -19.98 16.06 -13.37
C ILE A 1024 -20.69 17.42 -13.35
N GLY A 1025 -21.32 17.76 -14.47
CA GLY A 1025 -21.82 19.12 -14.69
C GLY A 1025 -20.67 20.12 -14.68
N ASN A 1026 -20.73 21.10 -13.79
CA ASN A 1026 -19.68 22.11 -13.59
C ASN A 1026 -18.61 21.69 -12.57
N GLN A 1027 -18.72 20.52 -11.93
CA GLN A 1027 -17.74 20.05 -10.96
C GLN A 1027 -16.68 19.18 -11.64
N MET A 1028 -15.41 19.54 -11.45
CA MET A 1028 -14.26 18.75 -11.85
C MET A 1028 -13.78 17.92 -10.65
N GLN A 1029 -13.62 16.61 -10.85
CA GLN A 1029 -13.06 15.70 -9.85
C GLN A 1029 -11.76 15.10 -10.38
N THR A 1030 -10.69 15.20 -9.60
CA THR A 1030 -9.37 14.68 -9.97
C THR A 1030 -8.90 13.67 -8.94
N GLY A 1031 -8.67 12.43 -9.35
CA GLY A 1031 -7.99 11.41 -8.55
C GLY A 1031 -6.47 11.59 -8.58
N MET A 1032 -5.80 11.23 -7.50
CA MET A 1032 -4.34 11.34 -7.34
C MET A 1032 -3.70 10.00 -6.99
N ASP A 1033 -2.38 9.90 -7.15
CA ASP A 1033 -1.62 8.67 -6.90
C ASP A 1033 -1.59 8.26 -5.40
N ASN A 1034 -1.83 9.19 -4.49
CA ASN A 1034 -2.01 8.91 -3.06
C ASN A 1034 -3.42 8.38 -2.70
N ALA A 1035 -4.22 7.99 -3.70
CA ALA A 1035 -5.64 7.62 -3.58
C ALA A 1035 -6.58 8.74 -3.07
N GLY A 1036 -6.06 9.96 -2.91
CA GLY A 1036 -6.88 11.15 -2.64
C GLY A 1036 -7.65 11.60 -3.87
N THR A 1037 -8.74 12.34 -3.64
CA THR A 1037 -9.52 13.01 -4.69
C THR A 1037 -9.68 14.49 -4.35
N VAL A 1038 -9.67 15.34 -5.37
CA VAL A 1038 -9.91 16.79 -5.23
C VAL A 1038 -11.06 17.19 -6.15
N GLY A 1039 -12.10 17.79 -5.57
CA GLY A 1039 -13.24 18.38 -6.28
C GLY A 1039 -13.14 19.90 -6.35
N ILE A 1040 -13.34 20.47 -7.55
CA ILE A 1040 -13.28 21.91 -7.82
C ILE A 1040 -14.40 22.31 -8.79
N GLY A 1041 -15.04 23.46 -8.53
CA GLY A 1041 -15.98 24.08 -9.46
C GLY A 1041 -15.30 24.59 -10.73
N THR A 1042 -16.00 24.52 -11.86
CA THR A 1042 -15.51 24.98 -13.16
C THR A 1042 -16.57 25.75 -13.92
N ASN A 1043 -16.11 26.67 -14.77
CA ASN A 1043 -16.98 27.47 -15.62
C ASN A 1043 -17.22 26.82 -17.01
N SER A 1044 -17.22 25.50 -17.07
CA SER A 1044 -17.36 24.77 -18.34
C SER A 1044 -18.67 25.09 -19.07
N SER A 1045 -19.75 25.42 -18.34
CA SER A 1045 -21.03 25.86 -18.90
C SER A 1045 -21.04 27.24 -19.59
N ALA A 1046 -20.11 28.15 -19.29
CA ALA A 1046 -20.00 29.43 -20.00
C ALA A 1046 -19.29 29.29 -21.37
N LEU A 1047 -18.53 28.21 -21.56
CA LEU A 1047 -17.74 27.91 -22.77
C LEU A 1047 -18.52 27.09 -23.82
N ASN A 1048 -19.85 27.28 -23.89
CA ASN A 1048 -20.75 26.45 -24.70
C ASN A 1048 -20.44 26.49 -26.21
N MET A 1049 -20.45 25.30 -26.83
CA MET A 1049 -20.67 25.15 -28.27
C MET A 1049 -22.09 25.60 -28.61
N LYS A 1050 -22.24 26.74 -29.32
CA LYS A 1050 -23.55 27.18 -29.81
C LYS A 1050 -23.94 26.37 -31.04
N ARG A 1051 -25.20 25.88 -31.06
CA ARG A 1051 -25.81 25.23 -32.23
C ARG A 1051 -25.87 26.24 -33.38
N VAL A 1052 -25.02 26.08 -34.39
CA VAL A 1052 -24.86 27.07 -35.48
C VAL A 1052 -25.91 26.95 -36.59
N SER A 1053 -26.49 25.76 -36.80
CA SER A 1053 -27.70 25.62 -37.63
C SER A 1053 -28.47 24.34 -37.31
N TRP A 1054 -29.74 24.30 -37.70
CA TRP A 1054 -30.55 23.09 -37.79
C TRP A 1054 -31.48 23.23 -39.01
N ARG A 1055 -31.81 22.09 -39.64
CA ARG A 1055 -32.80 22.02 -40.73
C ARG A 1055 -33.89 21.07 -40.31
N GLU A 1056 -35.12 21.57 -40.25
CA GLU A 1056 -36.31 20.73 -40.11
C GLU A 1056 -36.56 20.00 -41.42
N LEU A 1057 -36.77 18.68 -41.35
CA LEU A 1057 -37.34 17.92 -42.45
C LEU A 1057 -38.76 17.52 -42.01
N LEU A 1058 -39.73 18.34 -42.41
CA LEU A 1058 -41.13 18.00 -42.28
C LEU A 1058 -41.45 16.89 -43.30
N ARG A 1059 -41.80 15.72 -42.79
CA ARG A 1059 -42.35 14.63 -43.59
C ARG A 1059 -43.83 14.95 -43.75
N ASN A 1060 -44.22 15.50 -44.89
CA ASN A 1060 -45.63 15.52 -45.28
C ASN A 1060 -45.97 14.08 -45.67
N ASP A 1061 -46.70 13.44 -44.76
CA ASP A 1061 -47.60 12.29 -44.87
C ASP A 1061 -47.35 11.31 -46.04
#